data_AF-A0A4S5CTX2-F1
#
_entry.id   AF-A0A4S5CTX2-F1
#
_cell.length_a   1.000
_cell.length_b   1.000
_cell.length_c   1.000
_cell.angle_alpha   90.00
_cell.angle_beta   90.00
_cell.angle_gamma   90.00
#
_symmetry.space_group_name_H-M   'P 1'
#
loop_
_entity.id
_entity.type
_entity.pdbx_description
1 polymer ?
#
loop_
_entity_poly.entity_id
_entity_poly.type
_entity_poly.pdbx_seq_one_letter_code
_entity_poly.pdbx_strand_id
1 'polypeptide(L)'
;MTSAVSPSLVRPVHLVPSQGAALSPLFERLRREMRGDVYADRASRGRYATDASIYQIMPLGVVVPRDQDDLRIALDIARDRKIPVLARGAGTSQCGQTVGEALVVDNSKWLNRIVAFDAQARTVTVEPGIVLDHLNAWLKPHGLWFPVDVSTAAQCTIGGMAGNNSCGSRSIEYGNMVHNVLAIDAILADGSECRFGSLAQPVTDRRTLELLHGVERIAKRERDEIVERVPKVLRRVAGYNLDLFDCQNPRAYTDDGHANLAHLLVGSEGTLAYSRQITLKLAPLPAHKTLGVVNFPTFYQAMDTAQHIVKLTPVAVELVDRTMIDLSMENPAFRPVIERALVGRPQAILLVEFAGESRDAQHAQLDRLAELMADLGLPGSVVKMTDAGAQKALWEVRKAGLNIMMSMKGDGKPVSFIEDCAVPLEHLAEYTRRLTDVFHKHETEGTWYAHASVGTLHVRPILDMRRDGATRMREIAEEAAALVREYKGAYSGEHGDGLCRGEWVAWQYGPRLNAAFAEIKKLFDPDNRFNPDKIVNPPKMDAREHFRFAPGYAALPLRPALDWSAWNVTRNPLTGEETAPGSGTDITHGLASAVEMCNNNGHCRKFDAGTMCPSYRVTRDEQHVTRGRANTLRLAVTGQLGADGLAGDDVKAALDLCVSCKGCKRDCPTGVDMARFKIEARHAWNRKHGTTLRERLVAYLPRYAPWAARMRGAIAFVNGVPVVASSIKRWIGLAPQRALPGFARPFLADVGADTGTSTPSQTGSATREVLLFVDTFSNYQEPDNARAAQAVLEAAGYTVHFNVRAGARPLCCGRTFLAAGLVDEAKFEARRTLDALRPYLERGVAIVGLEPSCLLSMRDEFLAYGYGDEATRLASHAFLFEEFLVREHEAGRLSLPLHAIDANEALVHGHCHQKAFGAFTPVQTVLRWIPEFKVSPVESSCCGMAGSFGYEAEHYAASQAMAELSLLPAVRARAEGAIVVADGTSCRHQIQDGAQAQAMHVAKVLARALRS
;
A
#
# COMPACT_ATOMS: atom_id res chain seq x y z
N MET A 1 19.99 -22.24 -24.66
CA MET A 1 20.20 -22.73 -23.28
C MET A 1 21.32 -21.93 -22.64
N THR A 2 20.96 -20.87 -21.93
CA THR A 2 21.72 -20.27 -20.82
C THR A 2 20.65 -19.69 -19.92
N SER A 3 20.28 -20.47 -18.90
CA SER A 3 19.39 -20.03 -17.83
C SER A 3 20.11 -18.92 -17.08
N ALA A 4 19.96 -17.68 -17.55
CA ALA A 4 20.12 -16.54 -16.69
C ALA A 4 19.04 -16.69 -15.63
N VAL A 5 19.45 -17.14 -14.45
CA VAL A 5 18.62 -17.22 -13.27
C VAL A 5 17.97 -15.85 -13.13
N SER A 6 16.68 -15.79 -13.42
CA SER A 6 15.80 -14.66 -13.12
C SER A 6 16.16 -14.17 -11.72
N PRO A 7 16.19 -12.86 -11.41
CA PRO A 7 16.18 -12.42 -10.02
C PRO A 7 14.92 -13.03 -9.42
N SER A 8 15.08 -14.19 -8.77
CA SER A 8 13.97 -15.07 -8.48
C SER A 8 13.04 -14.27 -7.61
N LEU A 9 11.81 -14.07 -8.06
CA LEU A 9 10.71 -13.66 -7.19
C LEU A 9 10.85 -14.52 -5.93
N VAL A 10 11.30 -13.91 -4.82
CA VAL A 10 11.66 -14.64 -3.60
C VAL A 10 10.50 -15.57 -3.28
N ARG A 11 10.79 -16.88 -3.26
CA ARG A 11 9.76 -17.90 -3.01
C ARG A 11 9.15 -17.60 -1.64
N PRO A 12 7.81 -17.50 -1.53
CA PRO A 12 7.17 -17.26 -0.26
C PRO A 12 7.60 -18.29 0.78
N VAL A 13 7.94 -17.83 1.98
CA VAL A 13 8.17 -18.71 3.13
C VAL A 13 6.82 -18.98 3.78
N HIS A 14 6.46 -20.26 3.86
CA HIS A 14 5.26 -20.69 4.57
C HIS A 14 5.58 -20.74 6.06
N LEU A 15 4.98 -19.83 6.84
CA LEU A 15 5.30 -19.62 8.26
C LEU A 15 4.12 -19.93 9.19
N VAL A 16 2.94 -20.27 8.67
CA VAL A 16 1.73 -20.49 9.49
C VAL A 16 1.02 -21.76 9.02
N PRO A 17 0.89 -22.80 9.87
CA PRO A 17 0.03 -23.93 9.57
C PRO A 17 -1.44 -23.47 9.48
N SER A 18 -2.22 -24.04 8.56
CA SER A 18 -3.67 -23.82 8.53
C SER A 18 -4.28 -24.20 9.89
N GLN A 19 -4.93 -23.27 10.59
CA GLN A 19 -5.55 -23.59 11.88
C GLN A 19 -6.70 -24.61 11.72
N GLY A 20 -6.72 -25.57 12.65
CA GLY A 20 -7.68 -26.67 12.71
C GLY A 20 -8.98 -26.26 13.38
N ALA A 21 -9.92 -25.73 12.61
CA ALA A 21 -11.34 -25.82 12.96
C ALA A 21 -11.87 -27.21 12.56
N ALA A 22 -12.97 -27.66 13.21
CA ALA A 22 -13.78 -28.76 12.67
C ALA A 22 -14.35 -28.31 11.32
N LEU A 23 -13.95 -28.97 10.23
CA LEU A 23 -14.37 -28.50 8.92
C LEU A 23 -15.55 -29.31 8.40
N SER A 24 -16.31 -28.68 7.51
CA SER A 24 -17.23 -29.43 6.66
C SER A 24 -16.44 -30.47 5.83
N PRO A 25 -17.08 -31.56 5.38
CA PRO A 25 -16.47 -32.57 4.52
C PRO A 25 -15.79 -32.01 3.25
N LEU A 26 -16.24 -30.84 2.79
CA LEU A 26 -15.61 -30.11 1.68
C LEU A 26 -14.15 -29.73 1.99
N PHE A 27 -13.91 -29.02 3.10
CA PHE A 27 -12.59 -28.49 3.39
C PHE A 27 -11.63 -29.57 3.89
N GLU A 28 -12.14 -30.63 4.52
CA GLU A 28 -11.35 -31.83 4.82
C GLU A 28 -10.84 -32.48 3.53
N ARG A 29 -11.69 -32.60 2.52
CA ARG A 29 -11.30 -33.12 1.20
C ARG A 29 -10.28 -32.22 0.52
N LEU A 30 -10.53 -30.90 0.48
CA LEU A 30 -9.59 -29.93 -0.12
C LEU A 30 -8.21 -30.00 0.56
N ARG A 31 -8.16 -30.06 1.90
CA ARG A 31 -6.89 -30.18 2.64
C ARG A 31 -6.15 -31.49 2.40
N ARG A 32 -6.88 -32.58 2.14
CA ARG A 32 -6.29 -33.89 1.87
C ARG A 32 -5.75 -33.98 0.44
N GLU A 33 -6.44 -33.39 -0.53
CA GLU A 33 -6.17 -33.58 -1.95
C GLU A 33 -5.31 -32.45 -2.56
N MET A 34 -5.29 -31.25 -1.97
CA MET A 34 -4.46 -30.13 -2.43
C MET A 34 -3.16 -30.00 -1.63
N ARG A 35 -2.11 -29.48 -2.27
CA ARG A 35 -0.86 -29.07 -1.60
C ARG A 35 -0.88 -27.60 -1.13
N GLY A 36 -1.76 -26.80 -1.72
CA GLY A 36 -1.97 -25.39 -1.44
C GLY A 36 -2.66 -25.12 -0.11
N ASP A 37 -2.88 -23.83 0.18
CA ASP A 37 -3.48 -23.42 1.45
C ASP A 37 -5.01 -23.52 1.38
N VAL A 38 -5.64 -24.00 2.46
CA VAL A 38 -7.11 -24.10 2.59
C VAL A 38 -7.57 -23.43 3.88
N TYR A 39 -8.29 -22.31 3.73
CA TYR A 39 -8.80 -21.50 4.82
C TYR A 39 -10.33 -21.59 4.92
N ALA A 40 -10.82 -21.96 6.11
CA ALA A 40 -12.25 -22.08 6.40
C ALA A 40 -12.67 -21.36 7.68
N ASP A 41 -11.70 -20.90 8.47
CA ASP A 41 -11.96 -20.14 9.70
C ASP A 41 -12.54 -18.75 9.37
N ARG A 42 -13.23 -18.18 10.36
CA ARG A 42 -14.00 -16.94 10.18
C ARG A 42 -13.10 -15.73 9.89
N ALA A 43 -11.92 -15.64 10.52
CA ALA A 43 -10.99 -14.55 10.31
C ALA A 43 -10.40 -14.57 8.90
N SER A 44 -9.96 -15.73 8.43
CA SER A 44 -9.46 -15.91 7.06
C SER A 44 -10.54 -15.62 6.03
N ARG A 45 -11.74 -16.18 6.16
CA ARG A 45 -12.87 -15.86 5.28
C ARG A 45 -13.17 -14.37 5.26
N GLY A 46 -13.18 -13.74 6.44
CA GLY A 46 -13.42 -12.30 6.59
C GLY A 46 -12.38 -11.40 5.91
N ARG A 47 -11.11 -11.83 5.83
CA ARG A 47 -10.07 -11.12 5.06
C ARG A 47 -10.31 -11.13 3.56
N TYR A 48 -11.01 -12.14 3.05
CA TYR A 48 -11.39 -12.30 1.63
C TYR A 48 -12.83 -11.86 1.34
N ALA A 49 -13.59 -11.47 2.37
CA ALA A 49 -14.98 -11.05 2.24
C ALA A 49 -15.17 -9.66 1.63
N THR A 50 -14.10 -8.87 1.51
CA THR A 50 -14.10 -7.51 0.96
C THR A 50 -13.08 -7.35 -0.17
N ASP A 51 -13.35 -6.42 -1.07
CA ASP A 51 -12.38 -5.80 -1.96
C ASP A 51 -12.42 -4.27 -1.77
N ALA A 52 -11.98 -3.50 -2.78
CA ALA A 52 -11.94 -2.04 -2.69
C ALA A 52 -13.31 -1.37 -2.89
N SER A 53 -14.37 -2.15 -3.08
CA SER A 53 -15.76 -1.69 -3.13
C SER A 53 -16.37 -1.49 -1.74
N ILE A 54 -17.63 -1.04 -1.72
CA ILE A 54 -18.46 -0.95 -0.51
C ILE A 54 -19.03 -2.28 -0.04
N TYR A 55 -18.86 -3.37 -0.80
CA TYR A 55 -19.48 -4.65 -0.51
C TYR A 55 -18.67 -5.50 0.47
N GLN A 56 -19.38 -6.32 1.24
CA GLN A 56 -18.82 -7.39 2.06
C GLN A 56 -19.72 -8.62 1.98
N ILE A 57 -19.22 -9.71 1.40
CA ILE A 57 -19.92 -11.00 1.38
C ILE A 57 -18.95 -12.07 1.88
N MET A 58 -19.35 -12.80 2.92
CA MET A 58 -18.50 -13.82 3.51
C MET A 58 -18.40 -15.03 2.56
N PRO A 59 -17.20 -15.41 2.10
CA PRO A 59 -17.06 -16.58 1.23
C PRO A 59 -17.36 -17.86 1.99
N LEU A 60 -17.62 -18.97 1.28
CA LEU A 60 -17.74 -20.29 1.89
C LEU A 60 -16.40 -20.71 2.53
N GLY A 61 -15.32 -20.46 1.80
CA GLY A 61 -13.94 -20.66 2.20
C GLY A 61 -12.99 -20.15 1.12
N VAL A 62 -11.69 -20.26 1.38
CA VAL A 62 -10.65 -19.77 0.47
C VAL A 62 -9.63 -20.88 0.23
N VAL A 63 -9.21 -21.05 -1.01
CA VAL A 63 -8.08 -21.90 -1.37
C VAL A 63 -7.02 -21.09 -2.11
N VAL A 64 -5.76 -21.43 -1.89
CA VAL A 64 -4.60 -20.83 -2.55
C VAL A 64 -3.81 -21.95 -3.24
N PRO A 65 -4.13 -22.29 -4.50
CA PRO A 65 -3.50 -23.40 -5.21
C PRO A 65 -2.00 -23.23 -5.29
N ARG A 66 -1.23 -24.31 -5.10
CA ARG A 66 0.23 -24.26 -5.21
C ARG A 66 0.73 -24.18 -6.66
N ASP A 67 -0.04 -24.75 -7.58
CA ASP A 67 0.20 -24.80 -9.02
C ASP A 67 -1.10 -25.14 -9.77
N GLN A 68 -0.99 -25.40 -11.07
CA GLN A 68 -2.12 -25.68 -11.95
C GLN A 68 -2.85 -27.00 -11.61
N ASP A 69 -2.16 -27.98 -11.03
CA ASP A 69 -2.78 -29.26 -10.66
C ASP A 69 -3.65 -29.08 -9.42
N ASP A 70 -3.17 -28.33 -8.42
CA ASP A 70 -3.98 -27.94 -7.26
C ASP A 70 -5.21 -27.12 -7.68
N LEU A 71 -5.07 -26.25 -8.69
CA LEU A 71 -6.19 -25.47 -9.23
C LEU A 71 -7.26 -26.40 -9.80
N ARG A 72 -6.86 -27.37 -10.64
CA ARG A 72 -7.77 -28.36 -11.21
C ARG A 72 -8.48 -29.16 -10.12
N ILE A 73 -7.74 -29.65 -9.13
CA ILE A 73 -8.29 -30.40 -8.00
C ILE A 73 -9.33 -29.56 -7.25
N ALA A 74 -9.06 -28.29 -6.98
CA ALA A 74 -10.01 -27.40 -6.32
C ALA A 74 -11.31 -27.23 -7.13
N LEU A 75 -11.19 -27.01 -8.44
CA LEU A 75 -12.35 -26.87 -9.34
C LEU A 75 -13.14 -28.18 -9.48
N ASP A 76 -12.46 -29.32 -9.56
CA ASP A 76 -13.08 -30.65 -9.64
C ASP A 76 -13.87 -30.97 -8.36
N ILE A 77 -13.31 -30.68 -7.18
CA ILE A 77 -14.00 -30.85 -5.90
C ILE A 77 -15.20 -29.90 -5.81
N ALA A 78 -15.05 -28.64 -6.21
CA ALA A 78 -16.15 -27.69 -6.21
C ALA A 78 -17.28 -28.13 -7.15
N ARG A 79 -16.94 -28.63 -8.35
CA ARG A 79 -17.90 -29.18 -9.32
C ARG A 79 -18.64 -30.39 -8.77
N ASP A 80 -17.92 -31.39 -8.23
CA ASP A 80 -18.50 -32.59 -7.61
C ASP A 80 -19.46 -32.24 -6.46
N ARG A 81 -19.09 -31.24 -5.66
CA ARG A 81 -19.92 -30.75 -4.54
C ARG A 81 -20.96 -29.73 -4.92
N LYS A 82 -21.04 -29.34 -6.20
CA LYS A 82 -21.99 -28.32 -6.70
C LYS A 82 -21.84 -27.01 -5.92
N ILE A 83 -20.60 -26.54 -5.78
CA ILE A 83 -20.25 -25.32 -5.05
C ILE A 83 -19.84 -24.22 -6.03
N PRO A 84 -20.36 -22.99 -5.88
CA PRO A 84 -19.89 -21.88 -6.68
C PRO A 84 -18.42 -21.56 -6.43
N VAL A 85 -17.71 -21.12 -7.48
CA VAL A 85 -16.31 -20.74 -7.45
C VAL A 85 -16.16 -19.28 -7.84
N LEU A 86 -15.30 -18.56 -7.13
CA LEU A 86 -14.92 -17.19 -7.45
C LEU A 86 -13.40 -17.13 -7.66
N ALA A 87 -12.98 -16.78 -8.88
CA ALA A 87 -11.59 -16.51 -9.18
C ALA A 87 -11.17 -15.17 -8.58
N ARG A 88 -10.06 -15.13 -7.83
CA ARG A 88 -9.56 -13.90 -7.22
C ARG A 88 -8.08 -13.69 -7.51
N GLY A 89 -7.77 -12.48 -7.97
CA GLY A 89 -6.41 -11.96 -8.05
C GLY A 89 -6.01 -11.29 -6.75
N ALA A 90 -5.51 -10.05 -6.83
CA ALA A 90 -5.18 -9.26 -5.65
C ALA A 90 -6.40 -8.61 -4.96
N GLY A 91 -7.63 -8.77 -5.45
CA GLY A 91 -8.83 -8.17 -4.82
C GLY A 91 -8.81 -6.63 -4.81
N THR A 92 -8.42 -6.02 -5.93
CA THR A 92 -8.32 -4.57 -6.13
C THR A 92 -9.58 -3.97 -6.77
N SER A 93 -10.60 -4.80 -7.02
CA SER A 93 -11.88 -4.44 -7.62
C SER A 93 -12.62 -3.37 -6.80
N GLN A 94 -13.32 -2.47 -7.48
CA GLN A 94 -14.11 -1.40 -6.88
C GLN A 94 -15.63 -1.62 -7.00
N CYS A 95 -16.05 -2.72 -7.61
CA CYS A 95 -17.46 -2.99 -7.93
C CYS A 95 -17.98 -4.30 -7.35
N GLY A 96 -17.20 -4.97 -6.49
CA GLY A 96 -17.61 -6.20 -5.83
C GLY A 96 -17.49 -7.45 -6.70
N GLN A 97 -16.71 -7.40 -7.78
CA GLN A 97 -16.45 -8.58 -8.62
C GLN A 97 -15.81 -9.73 -7.85
N THR A 98 -15.01 -9.39 -6.83
CA THR A 98 -14.14 -10.35 -6.15
C THR A 98 -14.67 -10.81 -4.80
N VAL A 99 -15.94 -10.50 -4.49
CA VAL A 99 -16.63 -10.92 -3.27
C VAL A 99 -17.89 -11.72 -3.60
N GLY A 100 -18.21 -12.71 -2.77
CA GLY A 100 -19.38 -13.57 -3.00
C GLY A 100 -19.38 -14.79 -2.09
N GLU A 101 -20.55 -15.39 -1.90
CA GLU A 101 -20.73 -16.65 -1.18
C GLU A 101 -20.30 -17.83 -2.07
N ALA A 102 -18.98 -17.99 -2.23
CA ALA A 102 -18.37 -18.99 -3.09
C ALA A 102 -17.10 -19.57 -2.44
N LEU A 103 -16.57 -20.65 -3.02
CA LEU A 103 -15.18 -21.04 -2.82
C LEU A 103 -14.28 -20.04 -3.56
N VAL A 104 -13.60 -19.18 -2.82
CA VAL A 104 -12.68 -18.19 -3.40
C VAL A 104 -11.35 -18.85 -3.70
N VAL A 105 -10.86 -18.70 -4.93
CA VAL A 105 -9.56 -19.24 -5.37
C VAL A 105 -8.59 -18.07 -5.57
N ASP A 106 -7.61 -17.91 -4.68
CA ASP A 106 -6.59 -16.87 -4.76
C ASP A 106 -5.41 -17.32 -5.63
N ASN A 107 -5.24 -16.66 -6.77
CA ASN A 107 -4.20 -17.01 -7.75
C ASN A 107 -2.87 -16.28 -7.47
N SER A 108 -2.87 -15.27 -6.61
CA SER A 108 -1.79 -14.29 -6.53
C SER A 108 -0.51 -14.78 -5.85
N LYS A 109 -0.62 -15.78 -4.97
CA LYS A 109 0.52 -16.29 -4.18
C LYS A 109 1.48 -17.13 -5.00
N TRP A 110 0.94 -18.11 -5.74
CA TRP A 110 1.74 -19.15 -6.43
C TRP A 110 1.56 -19.21 -7.96
N LEU A 111 0.38 -18.88 -8.49
CA LEU A 111 0.08 -18.96 -9.93
C LEU A 111 0.50 -17.68 -10.67
N ASN A 112 1.79 -17.34 -10.59
CA ASN A 112 2.32 -16.06 -11.06
C ASN A 112 3.55 -16.18 -11.98
N ARG A 113 3.66 -17.29 -12.72
CA ARG A 113 4.78 -17.56 -13.63
C ARG A 113 4.57 -16.99 -15.03
N ILE A 114 5.69 -16.70 -15.68
CA ILE A 114 5.77 -16.55 -17.14
C ILE A 114 5.92 -17.95 -17.72
N VAL A 115 5.01 -18.33 -18.61
CA VAL A 115 4.88 -19.67 -19.18
C VAL A 115 5.63 -19.77 -20.51
N ALA A 116 5.45 -18.78 -21.38
CA ALA A 116 6.11 -18.71 -22.69
C ALA A 116 6.38 -17.24 -23.05
N PHE A 117 7.44 -16.98 -23.82
CA PHE A 117 7.80 -15.65 -24.29
C PHE A 117 8.44 -15.73 -25.67
N ASP A 118 7.97 -14.89 -26.59
CA ASP A 118 8.54 -14.71 -27.92
C ASP A 118 8.76 -13.21 -28.18
N ALA A 119 10.03 -12.80 -28.19
CA ALA A 119 10.42 -11.41 -28.41
C ALA A 119 10.17 -10.95 -29.85
N GLN A 120 10.27 -11.86 -30.84
CA GLN A 120 10.09 -11.54 -32.25
C GLN A 120 8.60 -11.38 -32.57
N ALA A 121 7.78 -12.33 -32.13
CA ALA A 121 6.33 -12.24 -32.23
C ALA A 121 5.74 -11.19 -31.26
N ARG A 122 6.53 -10.70 -30.30
CA ARG A 122 6.13 -9.77 -29.24
C ARG A 122 4.94 -10.31 -28.45
N THR A 123 5.06 -11.56 -28.01
CA THR A 123 4.02 -12.23 -27.22
C THR A 123 4.57 -12.81 -25.93
N VAL A 124 3.71 -12.87 -24.90
CA VAL A 124 4.02 -13.55 -23.63
C VAL A 124 2.80 -14.28 -23.12
N THR A 125 2.97 -15.53 -22.69
CA THR A 125 1.93 -16.30 -21.98
C THR A 125 2.26 -16.34 -20.51
N VAL A 126 1.28 -16.02 -19.66
CA VAL A 126 1.46 -15.91 -18.21
C VAL A 126 0.35 -16.61 -17.44
N GLU A 127 0.64 -16.99 -16.19
CA GLU A 127 -0.38 -17.40 -15.23
C GLU A 127 -1.16 -16.19 -14.67
N PRO A 128 -2.44 -16.37 -14.29
CA PRO A 128 -3.35 -15.27 -13.98
C PRO A 128 -2.95 -14.43 -12.75
N GLY A 129 -2.14 -14.97 -11.85
CA GLY A 129 -1.69 -14.32 -10.62
C GLY A 129 -0.46 -13.43 -10.78
N ILE A 130 0.16 -13.34 -11.97
CA ILE A 130 1.31 -12.45 -12.17
C ILE A 130 0.90 -10.98 -12.04
N VAL A 131 1.68 -10.21 -11.29
CA VAL A 131 1.46 -8.77 -11.08
C VAL A 131 1.98 -7.98 -12.28
N LEU A 132 1.24 -6.96 -12.72
CA LEU A 132 1.57 -6.17 -13.91
C LEU A 132 3.00 -5.59 -13.86
N ASP A 133 3.36 -4.89 -12.78
CA ASP A 133 4.70 -4.30 -12.66
C ASP A 133 5.80 -5.36 -12.60
N HIS A 134 5.52 -6.56 -12.10
CA HIS A 134 6.50 -7.65 -12.13
C HIS A 134 6.72 -8.16 -13.55
N LEU A 135 5.64 -8.30 -14.33
CA LEU A 135 5.73 -8.67 -15.73
C LEU A 135 6.52 -7.60 -16.51
N ASN A 136 6.18 -6.32 -16.33
CA ASN A 136 6.85 -5.23 -17.03
C ASN A 136 8.31 -5.05 -16.60
N ALA A 137 8.65 -5.27 -15.32
CA ALA A 137 10.04 -5.31 -14.87
C ALA A 137 10.83 -6.44 -15.53
N TRP A 138 10.21 -7.60 -15.76
CA TRP A 138 10.83 -8.73 -16.45
C TRP A 138 10.98 -8.49 -17.96
N LEU A 139 10.01 -7.82 -18.59
CA LEU A 139 10.03 -7.52 -20.03
C LEU A 139 10.99 -6.39 -20.41
N LYS A 140 11.22 -5.43 -19.51
CA LYS A 140 12.02 -4.22 -19.77
C LYS A 140 13.42 -4.50 -20.34
N PRO A 141 14.22 -5.48 -19.87
CA PRO A 141 15.52 -5.82 -20.47
C PRO A 141 15.44 -6.30 -21.92
N HIS A 142 14.26 -6.74 -22.38
CA HIS A 142 14.02 -7.16 -23.76
C HIS A 142 13.55 -6.01 -24.67
N GLY A 143 13.50 -4.77 -24.17
CA GLY A 143 12.99 -3.61 -24.92
C GLY A 143 11.48 -3.64 -25.17
N LEU A 144 10.75 -4.49 -24.43
CA LEU A 144 9.31 -4.69 -24.55
C LEU A 144 8.61 -4.39 -23.23
N TRP A 145 7.30 -4.17 -23.31
CA TRP A 145 6.41 -4.05 -22.15
C TRP A 145 4.97 -4.44 -22.55
N PHE A 146 4.14 -4.75 -21.55
CA PHE A 146 2.70 -4.90 -21.70
C PHE A 146 2.01 -3.55 -21.44
N PRO A 147 1.30 -2.99 -22.43
CA PRO A 147 1.01 -1.55 -22.44
C PRO A 147 -0.25 -1.10 -21.66
N VAL A 148 -1.03 -2.02 -21.11
CA VAL A 148 -2.24 -1.68 -20.33
C VAL A 148 -1.82 -1.21 -18.91
N ASP A 149 -1.56 0.10 -18.75
CA ASP A 149 -1.07 0.70 -17.50
C ASP A 149 -2.20 1.19 -16.58
N VAL A 150 -2.63 0.32 -15.66
CA VAL A 150 -3.61 0.64 -14.60
C VAL A 150 -2.97 1.36 -13.39
N SER A 151 -3.76 2.12 -12.64
CA SER A 151 -3.32 2.78 -11.39
C SER A 151 -2.85 1.80 -10.30
N THR A 152 -3.30 0.54 -10.35
CA THR A 152 -2.99 -0.50 -9.38
C THR A 152 -1.90 -1.48 -9.82
N ALA A 153 -1.09 -1.11 -10.83
CA ALA A 153 -0.10 -1.96 -11.49
C ALA A 153 0.87 -2.71 -10.56
N ALA A 154 1.20 -2.11 -9.40
CA ALA A 154 2.10 -2.68 -8.41
C ALA A 154 1.48 -3.86 -7.61
N GLN A 155 0.17 -4.09 -7.73
CA GLN A 155 -0.54 -5.14 -7.01
C GLN A 155 -1.57 -5.91 -7.83
N CYS A 156 -2.20 -5.33 -8.86
CA CYS A 156 -3.20 -6.01 -9.67
C CYS A 156 -2.56 -7.18 -10.43
N THR A 157 -3.35 -8.22 -10.67
CA THR A 157 -2.89 -9.41 -11.40
C THR A 157 -3.47 -9.44 -12.81
N ILE A 158 -2.73 -10.00 -13.77
CA ILE A 158 -3.17 -10.07 -15.18
C ILE A 158 -4.52 -10.77 -15.35
N GLY A 159 -4.80 -11.82 -14.57
CA GLY A 159 -6.10 -12.50 -14.59
C GLY A 159 -7.24 -11.62 -14.10
N GLY A 160 -7.00 -10.77 -13.09
CA GLY A 160 -7.99 -9.78 -12.65
C GLY A 160 -8.21 -8.70 -13.71
N MET A 161 -7.13 -8.23 -14.34
CA MET A 161 -7.22 -7.25 -15.43
C MET A 161 -8.03 -7.81 -16.61
N ALA A 162 -7.77 -9.06 -17.01
CA ALA A 162 -8.52 -9.72 -18.08
C ALA A 162 -9.99 -9.89 -17.68
N GLY A 163 -10.27 -10.31 -16.45
CA GLY A 163 -11.63 -10.44 -15.92
C GLY A 163 -12.43 -9.15 -15.97
N ASN A 164 -11.81 -8.00 -15.70
CA ASN A 164 -12.46 -6.68 -15.69
C ASN A 164 -12.39 -5.94 -17.04
N ASN A 165 -11.72 -6.50 -18.06
CA ASN A 165 -11.34 -5.77 -19.27
C ASN A 165 -10.65 -4.42 -18.98
N SER A 166 -9.71 -4.42 -18.03
CA SER A 166 -9.12 -3.18 -17.49
C SER A 166 -8.50 -2.28 -18.55
N CYS A 167 -8.50 -0.99 -18.24
CA CYS A 167 -7.97 0.07 -19.09
C CYS A 167 -6.76 0.72 -18.40
N GLY A 168 -6.32 1.88 -18.87
CA GLY A 168 -5.19 2.56 -18.26
C GLY A 168 -4.98 3.93 -18.87
N SER A 169 -4.14 4.77 -18.25
CA SER A 169 -3.94 6.16 -18.69
C SER A 169 -3.54 6.32 -20.16
N ARG A 170 -2.95 5.28 -20.74
CA ARG A 170 -2.50 5.25 -22.15
C ARG A 170 -3.43 4.48 -23.09
N SER A 171 -4.69 4.26 -22.69
CA SER A 171 -5.65 3.52 -23.50
C SER A 171 -5.98 4.21 -24.83
N ILE A 172 -5.84 5.54 -24.93
CA ILE A 172 -6.00 6.25 -26.20
C ILE A 172 -5.04 5.74 -27.29
N GLU A 173 -3.82 5.37 -26.89
CA GLU A 173 -2.77 4.84 -27.77
C GLU A 173 -2.86 3.31 -27.89
N TYR A 174 -2.95 2.60 -26.76
CA TYR A 174 -2.77 1.15 -26.70
C TYR A 174 -4.07 0.35 -26.52
N GLY A 175 -5.21 1.01 -26.34
CA GLY A 175 -6.47 0.35 -25.98
C GLY A 175 -6.46 -0.28 -24.59
N ASN A 176 -7.38 -1.23 -24.40
CA ASN A 176 -7.70 -1.89 -23.14
C ASN A 176 -7.24 -3.36 -23.18
N MET A 177 -7.56 -4.17 -22.15
CA MET A 177 -7.23 -5.60 -22.15
C MET A 177 -7.75 -6.36 -23.38
N VAL A 178 -8.97 -6.10 -23.85
CA VAL A 178 -9.54 -6.79 -25.02
C VAL A 178 -8.68 -6.61 -26.28
N HIS A 179 -8.01 -5.46 -26.44
CA HIS A 179 -7.14 -5.16 -27.57
C HIS A 179 -5.75 -5.79 -27.45
N ASN A 180 -5.38 -6.28 -26.26
CA ASN A 180 -4.03 -6.73 -25.93
C ASN A 180 -3.98 -8.21 -25.48
N VAL A 181 -5.12 -8.89 -25.38
CA VAL A 181 -5.20 -10.34 -25.12
C VAL A 181 -5.38 -11.09 -26.44
N LEU A 182 -4.47 -12.02 -26.70
CA LEU A 182 -4.45 -12.83 -27.92
C LEU A 182 -5.14 -14.18 -27.75
N ALA A 183 -4.99 -14.81 -26.58
CA ALA A 183 -5.62 -16.10 -26.28
C ALA A 183 -5.76 -16.31 -24.77
N ILE A 184 -6.75 -17.10 -24.38
CA ILE A 184 -6.95 -17.56 -22.99
C ILE A 184 -7.14 -19.08 -23.01
N ASP A 185 -6.29 -19.80 -22.27
CA ASP A 185 -6.52 -21.20 -21.94
C ASP A 185 -7.34 -21.25 -20.65
N ALA A 186 -8.51 -21.88 -20.67
CA ALA A 186 -9.47 -21.84 -19.58
C ALA A 186 -10.09 -23.21 -19.26
N ILE A 187 -10.61 -23.33 -18.04
CA ILE A 187 -11.40 -24.46 -17.57
C ILE A 187 -12.86 -24.02 -17.52
N LEU A 188 -13.76 -24.79 -18.13
CA LEU A 188 -15.21 -24.56 -18.10
C LEU A 188 -15.86 -25.16 -16.85
N ALA A 189 -17.11 -24.78 -16.58
CA ALA A 189 -17.87 -25.27 -15.42
C ALA A 189 -18.08 -26.79 -15.45
N ASP A 190 -18.13 -27.40 -16.64
CA ASP A 190 -18.20 -28.85 -16.84
C ASP A 190 -16.85 -29.58 -16.65
N GLY A 191 -15.75 -28.84 -16.48
CA GLY A 191 -14.39 -29.36 -16.33
C GLY A 191 -13.60 -29.47 -17.63
N SER A 192 -14.19 -29.14 -18.78
CA SER A 192 -13.47 -29.14 -20.06
C SER A 192 -12.36 -28.08 -20.08
N GLU A 193 -11.20 -28.45 -20.61
CA GLU A 193 -10.10 -27.52 -20.86
C GLU A 193 -10.16 -27.04 -22.32
N CYS A 194 -10.31 -25.73 -22.51
CA CYS A 194 -10.52 -25.13 -23.82
C CYS A 194 -9.52 -23.99 -24.06
N ARG A 195 -9.13 -23.80 -25.32
CA ARG A 195 -8.31 -22.66 -25.77
C ARG A 195 -9.16 -21.71 -26.59
N PHE A 196 -9.28 -20.47 -26.10
CA PHE A 196 -9.99 -19.39 -26.76
C PHE A 196 -8.98 -18.46 -27.44
N GLY A 197 -9.15 -18.16 -28.73
CA GLY A 197 -8.20 -17.37 -29.52
C GLY A 197 -8.78 -16.88 -30.84
N SER A 198 -7.90 -16.38 -31.72
CA SER A 198 -8.28 -15.85 -33.05
C SER A 198 -8.91 -16.93 -33.93
N LEU A 199 -10.02 -16.57 -34.59
CA LEU A 199 -10.71 -17.41 -35.58
C LEU A 199 -10.02 -17.44 -36.95
N ALA A 200 -8.89 -16.72 -37.11
CA ALA A 200 -7.98 -16.95 -38.23
C ALA A 200 -7.37 -18.37 -38.19
N GLN A 201 -7.35 -18.99 -37.01
CA GLN A 201 -6.95 -20.38 -36.82
C GLN A 201 -8.20 -21.26 -36.64
N PRO A 202 -8.24 -22.46 -37.23
CA PRO A 202 -9.38 -23.35 -37.08
C PRO A 202 -9.50 -23.81 -35.62
N VAL A 203 -10.72 -23.73 -35.08
CA VAL A 203 -11.04 -24.31 -33.77
C VAL A 203 -11.16 -25.83 -33.94
N THR A 204 -10.34 -26.58 -33.22
CA THR A 204 -10.27 -28.04 -33.34
C THR A 204 -10.97 -28.77 -32.20
N ASP A 205 -11.07 -28.15 -31.03
CA ASP A 205 -11.77 -28.72 -29.88
C ASP A 205 -13.29 -28.66 -30.06
N ARG A 206 -13.95 -29.80 -29.85
CA ARG A 206 -15.39 -29.96 -30.03
C ARG A 206 -16.18 -29.02 -29.12
N ARG A 207 -15.80 -28.90 -27.85
CA ARG A 207 -16.55 -28.08 -26.88
C ARG A 207 -16.44 -26.60 -27.24
N THR A 208 -15.26 -26.15 -27.63
CA THR A 208 -15.01 -24.78 -28.10
C THR A 208 -15.78 -24.48 -29.39
N LEU A 209 -15.88 -25.44 -30.33
CA LEU A 209 -16.71 -25.32 -31.54
C LEU A 209 -18.20 -25.17 -31.23
N GLU A 210 -18.73 -25.97 -30.29
CA GLU A 210 -20.13 -25.86 -29.84
C GLU A 210 -20.41 -24.47 -29.25
N LEU A 211 -19.50 -23.95 -28.42
CA LEU A 211 -19.59 -22.60 -27.86
C LEU A 211 -19.51 -21.52 -28.94
N LEU A 212 -18.57 -21.63 -29.87
CA LEU A 212 -18.44 -20.70 -31.00
C LEU A 212 -19.74 -20.61 -31.80
N HIS A 213 -20.29 -21.73 -32.25
CA HIS A 213 -21.55 -21.75 -33.00
C HIS A 213 -22.72 -21.20 -32.17
N GLY A 214 -22.75 -21.50 -30.87
CA GLY A 214 -23.76 -20.99 -29.95
C GLY A 214 -23.74 -19.47 -29.85
N VAL A 215 -22.55 -18.89 -29.63
CA VAL A 215 -22.36 -17.44 -29.50
C VAL A 215 -22.57 -16.74 -30.85
N GLU A 216 -22.05 -17.30 -31.95
CA GLU A 216 -22.22 -16.73 -33.28
C GLU A 216 -23.70 -16.67 -33.69
N ARG A 217 -24.47 -17.73 -33.39
CA ARG A 217 -25.93 -17.75 -33.62
C ARG A 217 -26.63 -16.65 -32.84
N ILE A 218 -26.26 -16.43 -31.58
CA ILE A 218 -26.82 -15.36 -30.75
C ILE A 218 -26.43 -13.99 -31.32
N ALA A 219 -25.15 -13.76 -31.62
CA ALA A 219 -24.66 -12.50 -32.19
C ALA A 219 -25.36 -12.15 -33.52
N LYS A 220 -25.50 -13.11 -34.43
CA LYS A 220 -26.21 -12.92 -35.71
C LYS A 220 -27.69 -12.58 -35.50
N ARG A 221 -28.35 -13.23 -34.53
CA ARG A 221 -29.75 -12.97 -34.20
C ARG A 221 -29.95 -11.57 -33.61
N GLU A 222 -28.99 -11.09 -32.81
CA GLU A 222 -29.08 -9.79 -32.13
C GLU A 222 -28.38 -8.64 -32.85
N ARG A 223 -27.87 -8.85 -34.07
CA ARG A 223 -27.02 -7.89 -34.78
C ARG A 223 -27.56 -6.46 -34.80
N ASP A 224 -28.83 -6.27 -35.13
CA ASP A 224 -29.42 -4.93 -35.24
C ASP A 224 -29.50 -4.25 -33.86
N GLU A 225 -29.82 -5.01 -32.81
CA GLU A 225 -29.90 -4.50 -31.43
C GLU A 225 -28.49 -4.13 -30.92
N ILE A 226 -27.47 -4.91 -31.29
CA ILE A 226 -26.05 -4.62 -30.99
C ILE A 226 -25.67 -3.27 -31.60
N VAL A 227 -25.98 -3.03 -32.88
CA VAL A 227 -25.65 -1.77 -33.58
C VAL A 227 -26.37 -0.57 -32.96
N GLU A 228 -27.61 -0.76 -32.52
CA GLU A 228 -28.43 0.30 -31.90
C GLU A 228 -27.97 0.64 -30.47
N ARG A 229 -27.71 -0.37 -29.64
CA ARG A 229 -27.57 -0.21 -28.18
C ARG A 229 -26.13 -0.08 -27.70
N VAL A 230 -25.16 -0.64 -28.42
CA VAL A 230 -23.77 -0.65 -27.96
C VAL A 230 -23.17 0.75 -28.02
N PRO A 231 -22.64 1.29 -26.90
CA PRO A 231 -21.99 2.59 -26.90
C PRO A 231 -20.78 2.64 -27.84
N LYS A 232 -20.62 3.77 -28.55
CA LYS A 232 -19.54 4.00 -29.52
C LYS A 232 -18.39 4.81 -28.93
N VAL A 233 -18.07 4.54 -27.66
CA VAL A 233 -16.92 5.12 -26.94
C VAL A 233 -15.81 4.09 -26.79
N LEU A 234 -14.55 4.54 -26.72
CA LEU A 234 -13.38 3.65 -26.64
C LEU A 234 -13.43 2.75 -25.39
N ARG A 235 -13.81 3.34 -24.26
CA ARG A 235 -13.90 2.67 -22.97
C ARG A 235 -15.33 2.25 -22.68
N ARG A 236 -15.58 0.96 -22.86
CA ARG A 236 -16.81 0.27 -22.48
C ARG A 236 -16.48 -1.16 -22.07
N VAL A 237 -17.04 -1.60 -20.95
CA VAL A 237 -16.75 -2.94 -20.40
C VAL A 237 -18.00 -3.67 -19.88
N ALA A 238 -19.18 -3.07 -19.97
CA ALA A 238 -20.41 -3.67 -19.48
C ALA A 238 -20.87 -4.87 -20.33
N GLY A 239 -21.35 -5.92 -19.67
CA GLY A 239 -21.86 -7.11 -20.33
C GLY A 239 -20.75 -7.99 -20.95
N TYR A 240 -21.15 -8.88 -21.86
CA TYR A 240 -20.20 -9.66 -22.66
C TYR A 240 -19.95 -8.97 -24.00
N ASN A 241 -18.73 -9.04 -24.53
CA ASN A 241 -18.33 -8.47 -25.83
C ASN A 241 -18.97 -9.22 -27.02
N LEU A 242 -20.30 -9.24 -27.12
CA LEU A 242 -21.05 -9.94 -28.16
C LEU A 242 -20.83 -9.35 -29.56
N ASP A 243 -20.38 -8.11 -29.62
CA ASP A 243 -20.02 -7.42 -30.85
C ASP A 243 -18.64 -7.84 -31.40
N LEU A 244 -17.99 -8.87 -30.85
CA LEU A 244 -16.70 -9.37 -31.36
C LEU A 244 -16.71 -9.80 -32.84
N PHE A 245 -17.89 -10.09 -33.41
CA PHE A 245 -18.06 -10.41 -34.84
C PHE A 245 -18.39 -9.20 -35.72
N ASP A 246 -18.83 -8.08 -35.13
CA ASP A 246 -19.20 -6.83 -35.81
C ASP A 246 -18.89 -5.67 -34.84
N CYS A 247 -17.60 -5.34 -34.71
CA CYS A 247 -17.07 -4.50 -33.64
C CYS A 247 -17.65 -3.07 -33.70
N GLN A 248 -18.30 -2.65 -32.62
CA GLN A 248 -18.87 -1.30 -32.49
C GLN A 248 -17.94 -0.32 -31.76
N ASN A 249 -16.77 -0.79 -31.29
CA ASN A 249 -15.78 0.07 -30.63
C ASN A 249 -15.08 0.95 -31.69
N PRO A 250 -14.79 2.24 -31.40
CA PRO A 250 -13.99 3.09 -32.28
C PRO A 250 -12.61 2.51 -32.63
N ARG A 251 -12.07 1.63 -31.79
CA ARG A 251 -10.86 0.86 -32.04
C ARG A 251 -11.23 -0.61 -32.28
N ALA A 252 -10.80 -1.17 -33.41
CA ALA A 252 -11.00 -2.59 -33.70
C ALA A 252 -10.31 -3.46 -32.63
N TYR A 253 -10.96 -4.55 -32.21
CA TYR A 253 -10.40 -5.47 -31.23
C TYR A 253 -9.17 -6.24 -31.72
N THR A 254 -9.04 -6.43 -33.03
CA THR A 254 -7.91 -7.10 -33.68
C THR A 254 -7.38 -6.27 -34.85
N ASP A 255 -6.07 -6.35 -35.08
CA ASP A 255 -5.43 -5.61 -36.18
C ASP A 255 -5.68 -6.26 -37.55
N ASP A 256 -5.97 -7.57 -37.58
CA ASP A 256 -6.18 -8.38 -38.78
C ASP A 256 -7.66 -8.49 -39.20
N GLY A 257 -8.57 -7.92 -38.41
CA GLY A 257 -10.02 -7.95 -38.66
C GLY A 257 -10.69 -9.29 -38.39
N HIS A 258 -9.97 -10.31 -37.92
CA HIS A 258 -10.55 -11.59 -37.55
C HIS A 258 -11.10 -11.54 -36.12
N ALA A 259 -12.30 -12.09 -35.91
CA ALA A 259 -12.87 -12.25 -34.59
C ALA A 259 -11.99 -13.15 -33.70
N ASN A 260 -11.96 -12.87 -32.40
CA ASN A 260 -11.19 -13.64 -31.43
C ASN A 260 -12.09 -14.05 -30.25
N LEU A 261 -12.25 -15.35 -30.04
CA LEU A 261 -13.19 -15.87 -29.03
C LEU A 261 -12.71 -15.60 -27.59
N ALA A 262 -11.41 -15.34 -27.38
CA ALA A 262 -10.90 -14.93 -26.07
C ALA A 262 -11.50 -13.60 -25.60
N HIS A 263 -11.92 -12.74 -26.53
CA HIS A 263 -12.51 -11.44 -26.23
C HIS A 263 -13.87 -11.54 -25.56
N LEU A 264 -14.55 -12.68 -25.66
CA LEU A 264 -15.75 -12.96 -24.88
C LEU A 264 -15.44 -13.20 -23.38
N LEU A 265 -14.27 -13.79 -23.09
CA LEU A 265 -13.83 -14.05 -21.72
C LEU A 265 -13.21 -12.80 -21.07
N VAL A 266 -12.62 -11.91 -21.86
CA VAL A 266 -12.14 -10.61 -21.37
C VAL A 266 -13.34 -9.73 -21.01
N GLY A 267 -13.40 -9.27 -19.75
CA GLY A 267 -14.57 -8.55 -19.21
C GLY A 267 -15.67 -9.44 -18.65
N SER A 268 -15.54 -10.77 -18.74
CA SER A 268 -16.56 -11.70 -18.23
C SER A 268 -16.60 -11.83 -16.72
N GLU A 269 -15.67 -11.19 -15.99
CA GLU A 269 -15.56 -11.24 -14.53
C GLU A 269 -15.46 -12.67 -13.95
N GLY A 270 -14.93 -13.60 -14.76
CA GLY A 270 -14.84 -15.02 -14.38
C GLY A 270 -16.19 -15.73 -14.31
N THR A 271 -17.24 -15.16 -14.91
CA THR A 271 -18.59 -15.76 -14.94
C THR A 271 -18.73 -16.85 -16.01
N LEU A 272 -17.91 -16.84 -17.07
CA LEU A 272 -18.02 -17.79 -18.18
C LEU A 272 -17.03 -18.96 -18.07
N ALA A 273 -15.80 -18.68 -17.65
CA ALA A 273 -14.76 -19.69 -17.55
C ALA A 273 -13.69 -19.28 -16.54
N TYR A 274 -12.95 -20.27 -16.02
CA TYR A 274 -11.81 -20.03 -15.15
C TYR A 274 -10.53 -19.92 -15.98
N SER A 275 -9.92 -18.74 -16.04
CA SER A 275 -8.68 -18.51 -16.81
C SER A 275 -7.48 -19.18 -16.16
N ARG A 276 -6.79 -20.03 -16.91
CA ARG A 276 -5.63 -20.81 -16.46
C ARG A 276 -4.31 -20.20 -16.93
N GLN A 277 -4.26 -19.75 -18.18
CA GLN A 277 -3.13 -19.03 -18.78
C GLN A 277 -3.66 -17.97 -19.76
N ILE A 278 -2.94 -16.85 -19.88
CA ILE A 278 -3.34 -15.70 -20.70
C ILE A 278 -2.16 -15.34 -21.60
N THR A 279 -2.39 -15.30 -22.91
CA THR A 279 -1.41 -14.88 -23.92
C THR A 279 -1.65 -13.43 -24.31
N LEU A 280 -0.63 -12.60 -24.13
CA LEU A 280 -0.66 -11.15 -24.26
C LEU A 280 0.17 -10.67 -25.45
N LYS A 281 -0.30 -9.60 -26.09
CA LYS A 281 0.43 -8.80 -27.08
C LYS A 281 1.33 -7.78 -26.34
N LEU A 282 2.58 -7.64 -26.79
CA LEU A 282 3.56 -6.72 -26.23
C LEU A 282 3.83 -5.54 -27.17
N ALA A 283 4.20 -4.40 -26.57
CA ALA A 283 4.61 -3.20 -27.28
C ALA A 283 6.11 -2.92 -27.08
N PRO A 284 6.78 -2.25 -28.03
CA PRO A 284 8.10 -1.66 -27.80
C PRO A 284 8.08 -0.64 -26.66
N LEU A 285 9.15 -0.59 -25.88
CA LEU A 285 9.31 0.40 -24.82
C LEU A 285 9.64 1.78 -25.44
N PRO A 286 8.86 2.84 -25.18
CA PRO A 286 9.15 4.16 -25.73
C PRO A 286 10.49 4.71 -25.22
N ALA A 287 11.33 5.25 -26.12
CA ALA A 287 12.66 5.76 -25.78
C ALA A 287 12.63 7.09 -25.00
N HIS A 288 11.71 8.00 -25.37
CA HIS A 288 11.60 9.32 -24.78
C HIS A 288 10.16 9.65 -24.38
N LYS A 289 10.01 10.37 -23.26
CA LYS A 289 8.73 10.85 -22.73
C LYS A 289 8.86 12.30 -22.28
N THR A 290 7.78 13.05 -22.45
CA THR A 290 7.63 14.42 -21.94
C THR A 290 6.25 14.64 -21.38
N LEU A 291 6.15 15.46 -20.33
CA LEU A 291 4.89 15.78 -19.68
C LEU A 291 4.64 17.29 -19.70
N GLY A 292 3.49 17.71 -20.21
CA GLY A 292 2.96 19.06 -20.05
C GLY A 292 1.88 19.08 -18.99
N VAL A 293 1.99 19.96 -18.00
CA VAL A 293 0.95 20.16 -16.97
C VAL A 293 0.21 21.45 -17.26
N VAL A 294 -1.02 21.35 -17.76
CA VAL A 294 -1.85 22.50 -18.12
C VAL A 294 -2.70 22.90 -16.92
N ASN A 295 -2.61 24.16 -16.51
CA ASN A 295 -3.29 24.71 -15.34
C ASN A 295 -4.54 25.51 -15.74
N PHE A 296 -5.70 25.15 -15.18
CA PHE A 296 -6.98 25.77 -15.52
C PHE A 296 -7.59 26.56 -14.35
N PRO A 297 -8.12 27.77 -14.60
CA PRO A 297 -8.77 28.56 -13.57
C PRO A 297 -10.18 28.03 -13.24
N THR A 298 -10.78 27.21 -14.09
CA THR A 298 -12.07 26.54 -13.83
C THR A 298 -12.02 25.07 -14.22
N PHE A 299 -12.80 24.24 -13.52
CA PHE A 299 -12.95 22.82 -13.85
C PHE A 299 -13.58 22.61 -15.24
N TYR A 300 -14.58 23.43 -15.58
CA TYR A 300 -15.28 23.35 -16.86
C TYR A 300 -14.33 23.52 -18.06
N GLN A 301 -13.45 24.54 -18.01
CA GLN A 301 -12.46 24.75 -19.09
C GLN A 301 -11.50 23.58 -19.25
N ALA A 302 -11.10 22.91 -18.15
CA ALA A 302 -10.26 21.72 -18.24
C ALA A 302 -10.96 20.59 -19.01
N MET A 303 -12.24 20.36 -18.71
CA MET A 303 -13.04 19.32 -19.40
C MET A 303 -13.31 19.67 -20.86
N ASP A 304 -13.61 20.93 -21.16
CA ASP A 304 -13.87 21.40 -22.52
C ASP A 304 -12.61 21.32 -23.39
N THR A 305 -11.45 21.67 -22.84
CA THR A 305 -10.18 21.72 -23.58
C THR A 305 -9.67 20.33 -23.97
N ALA A 306 -10.08 19.26 -23.26
CA ALA A 306 -9.61 17.90 -23.53
C ALA A 306 -9.84 17.48 -25.00
N GLN A 307 -10.97 17.85 -25.61
CA GLN A 307 -11.29 17.56 -27.01
C GLN A 307 -10.33 18.21 -28.02
N HIS A 308 -9.68 19.30 -27.63
CA HIS A 308 -8.70 20.01 -28.46
C HIS A 308 -7.31 19.42 -28.27
N ILE A 309 -6.91 19.14 -27.02
CA ILE A 309 -5.59 18.57 -26.69
C ILE A 309 -5.38 17.20 -27.34
N VAL A 310 -6.40 16.33 -27.37
CA VAL A 310 -6.26 14.99 -27.96
C VAL A 310 -5.90 15.02 -29.45
N LYS A 311 -6.19 16.12 -30.17
CA LYS A 311 -5.83 16.31 -31.58
C LYS A 311 -4.32 16.47 -31.80
N LEU A 312 -3.56 16.76 -30.73
CA LEU A 312 -2.09 16.76 -30.74
C LEU A 312 -1.50 15.34 -30.66
N THR A 313 -2.33 14.29 -30.60
CA THR A 313 -1.95 12.87 -30.48
C THR A 313 -1.08 12.56 -29.25
N PRO A 314 -1.44 13.03 -28.03
CA PRO A 314 -0.75 12.60 -26.82
C PRO A 314 -1.03 11.12 -26.53
N VAL A 315 -0.13 10.47 -25.79
CA VAL A 315 -0.34 9.10 -25.32
C VAL A 315 -1.21 9.04 -24.07
N ALA A 316 -1.36 10.16 -23.33
CA ALA A 316 -2.27 10.28 -22.19
C ALA A 316 -2.70 11.74 -21.97
N VAL A 317 -3.96 11.92 -21.50
CA VAL A 317 -4.46 13.18 -20.93
C VAL A 317 -5.27 12.85 -19.69
N GLU A 318 -4.78 13.29 -18.53
CA GLU A 318 -5.32 12.94 -17.21
C GLU A 318 -5.70 14.17 -16.40
N LEU A 319 -6.84 14.13 -15.72
CA LEU A 319 -7.32 15.19 -14.84
C LEU A 319 -6.88 14.97 -13.39
N VAL A 320 -6.50 16.06 -12.74
CA VAL A 320 -6.45 16.21 -11.28
C VAL A 320 -7.24 17.47 -10.89
N ASP A 321 -8.24 17.32 -10.02
CA ASP A 321 -9.09 18.43 -9.57
C ASP A 321 -8.52 19.19 -8.36
N ARG A 322 -9.24 20.24 -7.96
CA ARG A 322 -8.89 21.09 -6.81
C ARG A 322 -8.76 20.29 -5.51
N THR A 323 -9.70 19.38 -5.26
CA THR A 323 -9.72 18.58 -4.03
C THR A 323 -8.47 17.73 -3.91
N MET A 324 -8.08 17.04 -4.98
CA MET A 324 -6.88 16.22 -5.01
C MET A 324 -5.60 17.06 -4.92
N ILE A 325 -5.56 18.25 -5.52
CA ILE A 325 -4.44 19.20 -5.36
C ILE A 325 -4.28 19.58 -3.89
N ASP A 326 -5.35 20.01 -3.22
CA ASP A 326 -5.29 20.49 -1.85
C ASP A 326 -4.92 19.36 -0.87
N LEU A 327 -5.53 18.18 -0.99
CA LEU A 327 -5.15 17.00 -0.19
C LEU A 327 -3.69 16.57 -0.41
N SER A 328 -3.18 16.70 -1.65
CA SER A 328 -1.77 16.40 -1.95
C SER A 328 -0.83 17.45 -1.35
N MET A 329 -1.25 18.72 -1.29
CA MET A 329 -0.50 19.81 -0.65
C MET A 329 -0.47 19.70 0.88
N GLU A 330 -1.46 19.03 1.49
CA GLU A 330 -1.45 18.68 2.91
C GLU A 330 -0.55 17.49 3.23
N ASN A 331 -0.28 16.62 2.25
CA ASN A 331 0.61 15.47 2.42
C ASN A 331 2.09 15.87 2.24
N PRO A 332 2.95 15.76 3.27
CA PRO A 332 4.36 16.14 3.17
C PRO A 332 5.15 15.34 2.13
N ALA A 333 4.70 14.13 1.75
CA ALA A 333 5.34 13.33 0.72
C ALA A 333 5.04 13.84 -0.71
N PHE A 334 3.88 14.48 -0.93
CA PHE A 334 3.42 14.89 -2.25
C PHE A 334 3.54 16.39 -2.50
N ARG A 335 3.49 17.22 -1.44
CA ARG A 335 3.60 18.69 -1.53
C ARG A 335 4.74 19.16 -2.45
N PRO A 336 6.01 18.71 -2.29
CA PRO A 336 7.11 19.23 -3.10
C PRO A 336 6.98 18.93 -4.60
N VAL A 337 6.25 17.86 -4.94
CA VAL A 337 6.02 17.43 -6.32
C VAL A 337 4.90 18.26 -6.95
N ILE A 338 3.77 18.39 -6.23
CA ILE A 338 2.61 19.15 -6.72
C ILE A 338 2.93 20.63 -6.84
N GLU A 339 3.62 21.23 -5.86
CA GLU A 339 3.97 22.65 -5.88
C GLU A 339 4.74 23.07 -7.16
N ARG A 340 5.58 22.17 -7.69
CA ARG A 340 6.32 22.40 -8.94
C ARG A 340 5.46 22.30 -10.21
N ALA A 341 4.26 21.72 -10.10
CA ALA A 341 3.35 21.50 -11.21
C ALA A 341 2.30 22.62 -11.37
N LEU A 342 2.16 23.50 -10.37
CA LEU A 342 1.11 24.51 -10.32
C LEU A 342 1.57 25.88 -10.84
N VAL A 343 0.66 26.57 -11.52
CA VAL A 343 0.75 28.00 -11.83
C VAL A 343 -0.37 28.72 -11.09
N GLY A 344 -0.02 29.56 -10.11
CA GLY A 344 -1.01 30.26 -9.29
C GLY A 344 -1.86 29.30 -8.45
N ARG A 345 -3.20 29.46 -8.50
CA ARG A 345 -4.16 28.64 -7.74
C ARG A 345 -5.21 28.05 -8.69
N PRO A 346 -4.88 27.02 -9.49
CA PRO A 346 -5.82 26.44 -10.43
C PRO A 346 -6.96 25.69 -9.72
N GLN A 347 -8.07 25.50 -10.44
CA GLN A 347 -9.19 24.63 -10.04
C GLN A 347 -9.03 23.21 -10.59
N ALA A 348 -8.23 23.03 -11.64
CA ALA A 348 -7.89 21.73 -12.19
C ALA A 348 -6.56 21.81 -12.95
N ILE A 349 -5.88 20.67 -13.06
CA ILE A 349 -4.75 20.49 -13.98
C ILE A 349 -4.98 19.30 -14.90
N LEU A 350 -4.51 19.41 -16.14
CA LEU A 350 -4.40 18.27 -17.06
C LEU A 350 -2.93 17.87 -17.26
N LEU A 351 -2.64 16.60 -17.05
CA LEU A 351 -1.35 15.98 -17.32
C LEU A 351 -1.37 15.40 -18.74
N VAL A 352 -0.61 16.01 -19.66
CA VAL A 352 -0.54 15.64 -21.08
C VAL A 352 0.81 15.00 -21.36
N GLU A 353 0.83 13.69 -21.63
CA GLU A 353 2.06 12.96 -21.92
C GLU A 353 2.21 12.71 -23.42
N PHE A 354 3.41 12.97 -23.92
CA PHE A 354 3.86 12.55 -25.25
C PHE A 354 5.01 11.56 -25.11
N ALA A 355 5.05 10.54 -25.97
CA ALA A 355 6.09 9.53 -25.98
C ALA A 355 6.45 9.11 -27.41
N GLY A 356 7.73 8.77 -27.64
CA GLY A 356 8.20 8.30 -28.93
C GLY A 356 9.73 8.14 -29.01
N GLU A 357 10.23 7.94 -30.23
CA GLU A 357 11.65 7.63 -30.49
C GLU A 357 12.58 8.85 -30.52
N SER A 358 12.06 10.06 -30.74
CA SER A 358 12.86 11.28 -30.83
C SER A 358 12.54 12.24 -29.70
N ARG A 359 13.57 12.60 -28.91
CA ARG A 359 13.47 13.60 -27.82
C ARG A 359 13.03 14.97 -28.34
N ASP A 360 13.63 15.44 -29.42
CA ASP A 360 13.33 16.76 -29.99
C ASP A 360 11.88 16.83 -30.49
N ALA A 361 11.37 15.73 -31.06
CA ALA A 361 9.96 15.64 -31.45
C ALA A 361 9.02 15.73 -30.23
N GLN A 362 9.39 15.11 -29.10
CA GLN A 362 8.59 15.21 -27.87
C GLN A 362 8.64 16.62 -27.26
N HIS A 363 9.80 17.28 -27.29
CA HIS A 363 9.92 18.68 -26.87
C HIS A 363 9.06 19.61 -27.75
N ALA A 364 9.08 19.43 -29.07
CA ALA A 364 8.26 20.21 -30.00
C ALA A 364 6.75 19.99 -29.76
N GLN A 365 6.32 18.82 -29.30
CA GLN A 365 4.92 18.60 -28.88
C GLN A 365 4.55 19.44 -27.65
N LEU A 366 5.46 19.63 -26.69
CA LEU A 366 5.21 20.52 -25.55
C LEU A 366 5.11 21.99 -25.97
N ASP A 367 5.86 22.40 -26.99
CA ASP A 367 5.76 23.75 -27.55
C ASP A 367 4.39 23.94 -28.22
N ARG A 368 3.97 23.00 -29.06
CA ARG A 368 2.63 22.99 -29.67
C ARG A 368 1.49 22.97 -28.65
N LEU A 369 1.67 22.25 -27.54
CA LEU A 369 0.69 22.29 -26.45
C LEU A 369 0.58 23.69 -25.85
N ALA A 370 1.72 24.37 -25.61
CA ALA A 370 1.72 25.73 -25.09
C ALA A 370 1.11 26.74 -26.07
N GLU A 371 1.38 26.60 -27.37
CA GLU A 371 0.77 27.38 -28.45
C GLU A 371 -0.75 27.19 -28.49
N LEU A 372 -1.22 25.94 -28.51
CA LEU A 372 -2.65 25.62 -28.45
C LEU A 372 -3.32 26.27 -27.23
N MET A 373 -2.69 26.20 -26.06
CA MET A 373 -3.25 26.81 -24.86
C MET A 373 -3.30 28.34 -24.94
N ALA A 374 -2.32 28.97 -25.60
CA ALA A 374 -2.35 30.41 -25.85
C ALA A 374 -3.48 30.80 -26.83
N ASP A 375 -3.67 30.03 -27.90
CA ASP A 375 -4.76 30.22 -28.87
C ASP A 375 -6.15 30.07 -28.23
N LEU A 376 -6.27 29.20 -27.22
CA LEU A 376 -7.47 29.03 -26.41
C LEU A 376 -7.62 30.07 -25.28
N GLY A 377 -6.77 31.09 -25.24
CA GLY A 377 -6.85 32.21 -24.29
C GLY A 377 -6.24 31.92 -22.90
N LEU A 378 -5.39 30.90 -22.79
CA LEU A 378 -4.70 30.50 -21.55
C LEU A 378 -3.16 30.52 -21.71
N PRO A 379 -2.55 31.65 -22.11
CA PRO A 379 -1.10 31.76 -22.25
C PRO A 379 -0.40 31.55 -20.90
N GLY A 380 0.76 30.88 -20.92
CA GLY A 380 1.56 30.63 -19.70
C GLY A 380 0.96 29.59 -18.73
N SER A 381 -0.10 28.88 -19.12
CA SER A 381 -0.75 27.86 -18.30
C SER A 381 -0.02 26.51 -18.23
N VAL A 382 0.97 26.29 -19.10
CA VAL A 382 1.65 24.99 -19.27
C VAL A 382 2.99 24.96 -18.53
N VAL A 383 3.13 24.07 -17.55
CA VAL A 383 4.42 23.70 -16.96
C VAL A 383 5.01 22.55 -17.77
N LYS A 384 6.17 22.80 -18.41
CA LYS A 384 6.88 21.81 -19.23
C LYS A 384 7.82 20.97 -18.35
N MET A 385 7.54 19.68 -18.23
CA MET A 385 8.35 18.73 -17.46
C MET A 385 9.09 17.77 -18.39
N THR A 386 10.36 18.08 -18.68
CA THR A 386 11.24 17.27 -19.54
C THR A 386 12.14 16.30 -18.76
N ASP A 387 12.30 16.49 -17.46
CA ASP A 387 13.07 15.59 -16.58
C ASP A 387 12.27 14.33 -16.21
N ALA A 388 12.86 13.16 -16.44
CA ALA A 388 12.21 11.88 -16.18
C ALA A 388 11.88 11.63 -14.70
N GLY A 389 12.68 12.17 -13.78
CA GLY A 389 12.44 12.06 -12.33
C GLY A 389 11.22 12.85 -11.90
N ALA A 390 11.11 14.11 -12.35
CA ALA A 390 9.96 14.97 -12.11
C ALA A 390 8.67 14.39 -12.72
N GLN A 391 8.73 13.91 -13.96
CA GLN A 391 7.60 13.23 -14.61
C GLN A 391 7.12 12.02 -13.79
N LYS A 392 8.05 11.14 -13.40
CA LYS A 392 7.73 9.96 -12.61
C LYS A 392 7.10 10.35 -11.27
N ALA A 393 7.67 11.31 -10.56
CA ALA A 393 7.15 11.75 -9.27
C ALA A 393 5.70 12.26 -9.37
N LEU A 394 5.39 13.07 -10.39
CA LEU A 394 4.03 13.59 -10.57
C LEU A 394 3.04 12.48 -10.97
N TRP A 395 3.45 11.54 -11.82
CA TRP A 395 2.66 10.35 -12.14
C TRP A 395 2.35 9.49 -10.92
N GLU A 396 3.30 9.32 -10.00
CA GLU A 396 3.04 8.59 -8.74
C GLU A 396 1.98 9.30 -7.88
N VAL A 397 1.96 10.64 -7.85
CA VAL A 397 0.87 11.38 -7.18
C VAL A 397 -0.47 11.13 -7.87
N ARG A 398 -0.51 11.20 -9.22
CA ARG A 398 -1.73 10.91 -9.99
C ARG A 398 -2.24 9.48 -9.77
N LYS A 399 -1.35 8.48 -9.73
CA LYS A 399 -1.68 7.08 -9.45
C LYS A 399 -2.16 6.88 -8.00
N ALA A 400 -1.65 7.66 -7.06
CA ALA A 400 -2.08 7.65 -5.66
C ALA A 400 -3.42 8.36 -5.40
N GLY A 401 -3.99 9.06 -6.39
CA GLY A 401 -5.18 9.93 -6.24
C GLY A 401 -6.35 9.32 -5.50
N LEU A 402 -6.76 8.11 -5.89
CA LEU A 402 -7.78 7.31 -5.20
C LEU A 402 -7.57 7.29 -3.68
N ASN A 403 -6.34 7.01 -3.29
CA ASN A 403 -6.00 6.72 -1.91
C ASN A 403 -5.84 8.01 -1.09
N ILE A 404 -5.42 9.09 -1.76
CA ILE A 404 -5.38 10.44 -1.20
C ILE A 404 -6.82 10.89 -0.87
N MET A 405 -7.79 10.72 -1.77
CA MET A 405 -9.18 11.10 -1.47
C MET A 405 -9.79 10.25 -0.34
N MET A 406 -9.42 8.97 -0.24
CA MET A 406 -9.91 8.10 0.83
C MET A 406 -9.29 8.40 2.21
N SER A 407 -8.35 9.35 2.33
CA SER A 407 -7.79 9.76 3.63
C SER A 407 -8.66 10.76 4.41
N MET A 408 -9.78 11.22 3.83
CA MET A 408 -10.72 12.12 4.52
C MET A 408 -11.23 11.51 5.82
N LYS A 409 -11.25 12.30 6.89
CA LYS A 409 -11.80 11.91 8.20
C LYS A 409 -13.32 12.14 8.27
N GLY A 410 -13.95 11.52 9.26
CA GLY A 410 -15.39 11.58 9.48
C GLY A 410 -16.17 10.43 8.83
N ASP A 411 -17.47 10.41 9.08
CA ASP A 411 -18.39 9.33 8.69
C ASP A 411 -18.66 9.28 7.18
N GLY A 412 -18.76 10.45 6.52
CA GLY A 412 -18.89 10.54 5.07
C GLY A 412 -17.59 10.16 4.37
N LYS A 413 -17.65 9.22 3.41
CA LYS A 413 -16.51 8.79 2.59
C LYS A 413 -16.82 8.96 1.10
N PRO A 414 -15.81 9.24 0.25
CA PRO A 414 -15.97 9.16 -1.21
C PRO A 414 -16.32 7.73 -1.64
N VAL A 415 -17.54 7.52 -2.14
CA VAL A 415 -18.04 6.19 -2.50
C VAL A 415 -17.95 5.94 -4.01
N SER A 416 -17.41 4.78 -4.37
CA SER A 416 -17.33 4.30 -5.76
C SER A 416 -18.63 3.64 -6.19
N PHE A 417 -19.39 4.29 -7.07
CA PHE A 417 -20.49 3.62 -7.76
C PHE A 417 -20.79 4.16 -9.16
N ILE A 418 -20.74 5.48 -9.35
CA ILE A 418 -20.87 6.15 -10.67
C ILE A 418 -19.52 6.46 -11.35
N GLU A 419 -18.40 6.14 -10.69
CA GLU A 419 -17.06 6.60 -11.05
C GLU A 419 -16.40 5.93 -12.27
N ASP A 420 -17.19 5.52 -13.25
CA ASP A 420 -16.69 4.76 -14.39
C ASP A 420 -17.43 5.11 -15.69
N CYS A 421 -18.21 6.20 -15.68
CA CYS A 421 -18.98 6.63 -16.83
C CYS A 421 -18.05 7.22 -17.90
N ALA A 422 -18.24 6.81 -19.15
CA ALA A 422 -17.52 7.34 -20.30
C ALA A 422 -18.49 8.06 -21.25
N VAL A 423 -18.22 9.33 -21.56
CA VAL A 423 -19.00 10.14 -22.52
C VAL A 423 -18.11 10.66 -23.66
N PRO A 424 -18.66 10.96 -24.85
CA PRO A 424 -17.92 11.64 -25.91
C PRO A 424 -17.31 12.97 -25.44
N LEU A 425 -16.13 13.32 -25.97
CA LEU A 425 -15.34 14.46 -25.46
C LEU A 425 -16.04 15.81 -25.65
N GLU A 426 -16.79 15.97 -26.73
CA GLU A 426 -17.60 17.14 -27.05
C GLU A 426 -18.72 17.40 -26.02
N HIS A 427 -19.04 16.41 -25.19
CA HIS A 427 -20.06 16.49 -24.14
C HIS A 427 -19.47 16.51 -22.73
N LEU A 428 -18.15 16.31 -22.59
CA LEU A 428 -17.50 16.07 -21.30
C LEU A 428 -17.70 17.23 -20.32
N ALA A 429 -17.53 18.46 -20.77
CA ALA A 429 -17.67 19.65 -19.92
C ALA A 429 -19.10 19.80 -19.38
N GLU A 430 -20.10 19.71 -20.27
CA GLU A 430 -21.50 19.87 -19.88
C GLU A 430 -22.01 18.70 -19.02
N TYR A 431 -21.58 17.46 -19.32
CA TYR A 431 -21.88 16.30 -18.49
C TYR A 431 -21.34 16.48 -17.06
N THR A 432 -20.08 16.89 -16.91
CA THR A 432 -19.50 17.11 -15.58
C THR A 432 -20.20 18.23 -14.82
N ARG A 433 -20.57 19.33 -15.48
CA ARG A 433 -21.32 20.45 -14.88
C ARG A 433 -22.66 19.98 -14.32
N ARG A 434 -23.46 19.26 -15.12
CA ARG A 434 -24.77 18.76 -14.69
C ARG A 434 -24.67 17.70 -13.61
N LEU A 435 -23.64 16.86 -13.64
CA LEU A 435 -23.42 15.87 -12.60
C LEU A 435 -23.00 16.53 -11.26
N THR A 436 -22.26 17.65 -11.30
CA THR A 436 -22.04 18.48 -10.11
C THR A 436 -23.35 19.03 -9.53
N ASP A 437 -24.27 19.51 -10.39
CA ASP A 437 -25.59 19.98 -9.95
C ASP A 437 -26.38 18.86 -9.22
N VAL A 438 -26.28 17.62 -9.70
CA VAL A 438 -26.87 16.44 -9.04
C VAL A 438 -26.26 16.23 -7.65
N PHE A 439 -24.95 16.34 -7.49
CA PHE A 439 -24.32 16.19 -6.17
C PHE A 439 -24.81 17.25 -5.18
N HIS A 440 -24.87 18.52 -5.62
CA HIS A 440 -25.33 19.62 -4.76
C HIS A 440 -26.81 19.47 -4.38
N LYS A 441 -27.66 19.00 -5.29
CA LYS A 441 -29.05 18.64 -5.00
C LYS A 441 -29.17 17.59 -3.90
N HIS A 442 -28.21 16.66 -3.82
CA HIS A 442 -28.13 15.59 -2.82
C HIS A 442 -27.26 15.93 -1.59
N GLU A 443 -26.92 17.22 -1.43
CA GLU A 443 -26.12 17.77 -0.32
C GLU A 443 -24.75 17.10 -0.16
N THR A 444 -24.09 16.79 -1.28
CA THR A 444 -22.76 16.19 -1.32
C THR A 444 -21.89 16.87 -2.36
N GLU A 445 -20.57 16.73 -2.21
CA GLU A 445 -19.59 17.19 -3.20
C GLU A 445 -18.98 16.00 -3.94
N GLY A 446 -18.71 16.17 -5.23
CA GLY A 446 -18.00 15.19 -6.04
C GLY A 446 -16.49 15.42 -6.00
N THR A 447 -15.71 14.36 -5.81
CA THR A 447 -14.25 14.41 -6.02
C THR A 447 -13.89 13.82 -7.38
N TRP A 448 -13.08 14.55 -8.16
CA TRP A 448 -12.87 14.27 -9.57
C TRP A 448 -11.42 13.93 -9.92
N TYR A 449 -11.26 12.85 -10.64
CA TYR A 449 -10.06 12.53 -11.41
C TYR A 449 -10.51 11.78 -12.66
N ALA A 450 -9.82 11.90 -13.79
CA ALA A 450 -10.37 11.35 -15.02
C ALA A 450 -9.30 11.02 -16.03
N HIS A 451 -9.65 10.07 -16.89
CA HIS A 451 -8.99 9.87 -18.17
C HIS A 451 -9.65 10.81 -19.19
N ALA A 452 -9.32 12.09 -19.08
CA ALA A 452 -9.93 13.14 -19.90
C ALA A 452 -9.76 12.88 -21.40
N SER A 453 -8.65 12.24 -21.81
CA SER A 453 -8.39 11.83 -23.20
C SER A 453 -9.45 10.93 -23.84
N VAL A 454 -10.22 10.20 -23.03
CA VAL A 454 -11.19 9.18 -23.49
C VAL A 454 -12.56 9.37 -22.85
N GLY A 455 -12.78 10.55 -22.24
CA GLY A 455 -14.05 10.95 -21.65
C GLY A 455 -14.53 10.07 -20.50
N THR A 456 -13.63 9.29 -19.90
CA THR A 456 -13.95 8.38 -18.78
C THR A 456 -13.63 9.05 -17.47
N LEU A 457 -14.67 9.29 -16.67
CA LEU A 457 -14.59 10.03 -15.42
C LEU A 457 -14.54 9.09 -14.22
N HIS A 458 -13.65 9.39 -13.28
CA HIS A 458 -13.71 8.84 -11.94
C HIS A 458 -14.22 9.92 -10.99
N VAL A 459 -15.44 9.71 -10.50
CA VAL A 459 -16.15 10.69 -9.68
C VAL A 459 -16.81 10.01 -8.49
N ARG A 460 -16.47 10.49 -7.29
CA ARG A 460 -16.98 9.93 -6.03
C ARG A 460 -17.72 10.99 -5.23
N PRO A 461 -19.05 10.84 -5.03
CA PRO A 461 -19.75 11.63 -4.04
C PRO A 461 -19.42 11.14 -2.63
N ILE A 462 -19.49 12.05 -1.66
CA ILE A 462 -19.20 11.77 -0.25
C ILE A 462 -20.49 11.33 0.45
N LEU A 463 -20.56 10.08 0.90
CA LEU A 463 -21.75 9.50 1.54
C LEU A 463 -21.41 8.78 2.84
N ASP A 464 -22.31 8.84 3.83
CA ASP A 464 -22.26 8.01 5.04
C ASP A 464 -23.05 6.71 4.82
N MET A 465 -22.32 5.65 4.48
CA MET A 465 -22.90 4.34 4.18
C MET A 465 -23.43 3.60 5.42
N ARG A 466 -23.24 4.14 6.64
CA ARG A 466 -23.78 3.55 7.88
C ARG A 466 -25.24 3.96 8.13
N ARG A 467 -25.70 5.04 7.51
CA ARG A 467 -27.04 5.64 7.71
C ARG A 467 -27.88 5.62 6.43
N ASP A 468 -28.12 6.78 5.83
CA ASP A 468 -28.97 7.02 4.66
C ASP A 468 -28.21 6.99 3.33
N GLY A 469 -26.87 6.80 3.35
CA GLY A 469 -26.04 6.82 2.15
C GLY A 469 -26.43 5.81 1.07
N ALA A 470 -27.06 4.68 1.43
CA ALA A 470 -27.58 3.70 0.46
C ALA A 470 -28.68 4.28 -0.44
N THR A 471 -29.62 5.01 0.15
CA THR A 471 -30.74 5.63 -0.58
C THR A 471 -30.23 6.74 -1.49
N ARG A 472 -29.39 7.66 -0.96
CA ARG A 472 -28.77 8.73 -1.77
C ARG A 472 -27.91 8.17 -2.90
N MET A 473 -27.18 7.09 -2.65
CA MET A 473 -26.40 6.38 -3.67
C MET A 473 -27.28 5.93 -4.84
N ARG A 474 -28.44 5.33 -4.58
CA ARG A 474 -29.40 4.92 -5.62
C ARG A 474 -29.90 6.11 -6.42
N GLU A 475 -30.36 7.16 -5.75
CA GLU A 475 -30.93 8.35 -6.40
C GLU A 475 -29.90 9.06 -7.30
N ILE A 476 -28.68 9.26 -6.81
CA ILE A 476 -27.58 9.82 -7.60
C ILE A 476 -27.25 8.91 -8.79
N ALA A 477 -27.25 7.59 -8.61
CA ALA A 477 -26.92 6.64 -9.68
C ALA A 477 -27.94 6.68 -10.82
N GLU A 478 -29.23 6.82 -10.51
CA GLU A 478 -30.32 6.96 -11.49
C GLU A 478 -30.22 8.25 -12.29
N GLU A 479 -29.97 9.38 -11.63
CA GLU A 479 -29.76 10.67 -12.30
C GLU A 479 -28.50 10.66 -13.17
N ALA A 480 -27.40 10.10 -12.67
CA ALA A 480 -26.16 9.93 -13.45
C ALA A 480 -26.37 9.02 -14.67
N ALA A 481 -27.11 7.92 -14.53
CA ALA A 481 -27.42 7.02 -15.64
C ALA A 481 -28.23 7.74 -16.73
N ALA A 482 -29.25 8.52 -16.35
CA ALA A 482 -30.03 9.31 -17.29
C ALA A 482 -29.15 10.29 -18.10
N LEU A 483 -28.22 10.98 -17.43
CA LEU A 483 -27.25 11.86 -18.09
C LEU A 483 -26.33 11.10 -19.07
N VAL A 484 -25.78 9.95 -18.66
CA VAL A 484 -24.94 9.11 -19.54
C VAL A 484 -25.69 8.71 -20.81
N ARG A 485 -26.97 8.33 -20.70
CA ARG A 485 -27.80 7.99 -21.86
C ARG A 485 -28.03 9.18 -22.76
N GLU A 486 -28.34 10.34 -22.20
CA GLU A 486 -28.54 11.59 -22.95
C GLU A 486 -27.30 11.93 -23.79
N TYR A 487 -26.11 11.79 -23.21
CA TYR A 487 -24.83 12.01 -23.89
C TYR A 487 -24.29 10.78 -24.64
N LYS A 488 -25.09 9.73 -24.82
CA LYS A 488 -24.74 8.50 -25.57
C LYS A 488 -23.46 7.81 -25.09
N GLY A 489 -23.20 7.89 -23.79
CA GLY A 489 -22.05 7.30 -23.14
C GLY A 489 -22.22 5.83 -22.75
N ALA A 490 -21.21 5.29 -22.09
CA ALA A 490 -21.22 4.00 -21.43
C ALA A 490 -21.25 4.20 -19.90
N TYR A 491 -22.12 3.46 -19.21
CA TYR A 491 -22.21 3.53 -17.74
C TYR A 491 -21.04 2.82 -17.02
N SER A 492 -20.41 1.84 -17.67
CA SER A 492 -19.15 1.23 -17.21
C SER A 492 -18.09 1.25 -18.31
N GLY A 493 -17.02 2.00 -18.06
CA GLY A 493 -15.91 2.23 -18.99
C GLY A 493 -14.64 1.44 -18.72
N GLU A 494 -14.32 1.11 -17.46
CA GLU A 494 -13.05 0.46 -17.05
C GLU A 494 -13.19 -0.53 -15.89
N HIS A 495 -13.99 -0.20 -14.87
CA HIS A 495 -13.98 -0.93 -13.60
C HIS A 495 -14.78 -2.24 -13.63
N GLY A 496 -15.58 -2.47 -14.67
CA GLY A 496 -16.48 -3.61 -14.81
C GLY A 496 -17.82 -3.40 -14.12
N ASP A 497 -18.65 -4.44 -14.20
CA ASP A 497 -20.01 -4.47 -13.70
C ASP A 497 -20.07 -4.84 -12.21
N GLY A 498 -19.64 -6.06 -11.86
CA GLY A 498 -19.74 -6.61 -10.51
C GLY A 498 -21.15 -6.49 -9.90
N LEU A 499 -21.19 -6.28 -8.59
CA LEU A 499 -22.41 -6.01 -7.82
C LEU A 499 -22.88 -4.56 -7.98
N CYS A 500 -21.94 -3.64 -8.20
CA CYS A 500 -22.23 -2.21 -8.24
C CYS A 500 -22.99 -1.80 -9.51
N ARG A 501 -22.61 -2.38 -10.65
CA ARG A 501 -23.09 -1.99 -11.98
C ARG A 501 -23.80 -3.12 -12.73
N GLY A 502 -23.79 -4.35 -12.22
CA GLY A 502 -24.49 -5.47 -12.84
C GLY A 502 -25.96 -5.16 -13.17
N GLU A 503 -26.71 -4.56 -12.24
CA GLU A 503 -28.13 -4.18 -12.46
C GLU A 503 -28.29 -3.24 -13.67
N TRP A 504 -27.28 -2.42 -13.95
CA TRP A 504 -27.28 -1.42 -15.00
C TRP A 504 -26.94 -1.98 -16.39
N VAL A 505 -26.47 -3.22 -16.50
CA VAL A 505 -26.27 -3.91 -17.78
C VAL A 505 -27.60 -3.98 -18.54
N ALA A 506 -28.66 -4.40 -17.85
CA ALA A 506 -30.02 -4.46 -18.42
C ALA A 506 -30.54 -3.07 -18.81
N TRP A 507 -30.23 -2.05 -18.03
CA TRP A 507 -30.57 -0.67 -18.37
C TRP A 507 -29.85 -0.24 -19.65
N GLN A 508 -28.53 -0.41 -19.75
CA GLN A 508 -27.70 0.04 -20.88
C GLN A 508 -28.09 -0.62 -22.20
N TYR A 509 -28.25 -1.94 -22.20
CA TYR A 509 -28.43 -2.74 -23.41
C TYR A 509 -29.88 -3.13 -23.70
N GLY A 510 -30.79 -2.87 -22.77
CA GLY A 510 -32.19 -3.27 -22.89
C GLY A 510 -32.44 -4.77 -22.62
N PRO A 511 -33.72 -5.17 -22.52
CA PRO A 511 -34.10 -6.51 -22.09
C PRO A 511 -33.66 -7.61 -23.08
N ARG A 512 -33.59 -7.30 -24.37
CA ARG A 512 -33.28 -8.27 -25.44
C ARG A 512 -31.82 -8.72 -25.40
N LEU A 513 -30.87 -7.78 -25.37
CA LEU A 513 -29.45 -8.11 -25.21
C LEU A 513 -29.14 -8.67 -23.81
N ASN A 514 -29.83 -8.20 -22.77
CA ASN A 514 -29.68 -8.78 -21.44
C ASN A 514 -30.09 -10.27 -21.40
N ALA A 515 -31.17 -10.65 -22.09
CA ALA A 515 -31.55 -12.05 -22.27
C ALA A 515 -30.50 -12.84 -23.07
N ALA A 516 -29.89 -12.23 -24.10
CA ALA A 516 -28.80 -12.85 -24.85
C ALA A 516 -27.57 -13.10 -23.98
N PHE A 517 -27.21 -12.19 -23.06
CA PHE A 517 -26.15 -12.43 -22.08
C PHE A 517 -26.48 -13.61 -21.16
N ALA A 518 -27.74 -13.74 -20.72
CA ALA A 518 -28.17 -14.89 -19.93
C ALA A 518 -28.10 -16.22 -20.73
N GLU A 519 -28.43 -16.21 -22.02
CA GLU A 519 -28.23 -17.36 -22.91
C GLU A 519 -26.75 -17.74 -23.00
N ILE A 520 -25.85 -16.76 -23.17
CA ILE A 520 -24.39 -16.99 -23.22
C ILE A 520 -23.90 -17.59 -21.90
N LYS A 521 -24.28 -17.02 -20.76
CA LYS A 521 -23.96 -17.57 -19.44
C LYS A 521 -24.40 -19.04 -19.33
N LYS A 522 -25.61 -19.37 -19.79
CA LYS A 522 -26.12 -20.75 -19.79
C LYS A 522 -25.37 -21.69 -20.72
N LEU A 523 -24.82 -21.22 -21.84
CA LEU A 523 -23.99 -22.03 -22.75
C LEU A 523 -22.68 -22.49 -22.08
N PHE A 524 -22.08 -21.60 -21.29
CA PHE A 524 -20.79 -21.82 -20.62
C PHE A 524 -20.93 -22.50 -19.25
N ASP A 525 -21.94 -22.08 -18.48
CA ASP A 525 -22.13 -22.46 -17.08
C ASP A 525 -23.64 -22.56 -16.76
N PRO A 526 -24.30 -23.65 -17.17
CA PRO A 526 -25.75 -23.82 -17.04
C PRO A 526 -26.24 -23.90 -15.59
N ASP A 527 -25.35 -24.26 -14.66
CA ASP A 527 -25.65 -24.42 -13.23
C ASP A 527 -25.27 -23.17 -12.39
N ASN A 528 -24.85 -22.07 -13.05
CA ASN A 528 -24.45 -20.81 -12.41
C ASN A 528 -23.40 -21.01 -11.29
N ARG A 529 -22.33 -21.76 -11.56
CA ARG A 529 -21.25 -22.07 -10.62
C ARG A 529 -20.13 -21.05 -10.62
N PHE A 530 -19.81 -20.44 -11.74
CA PHE A 530 -18.70 -19.52 -11.86
C PHE A 530 -19.16 -18.08 -11.62
N ASN A 531 -18.60 -17.51 -10.55
CA ASN A 531 -18.86 -16.17 -10.04
C ASN A 531 -20.34 -15.73 -10.15
N PRO A 532 -21.27 -16.44 -9.49
CA PRO A 532 -22.70 -16.26 -9.73
C PRO A 532 -23.18 -14.83 -9.47
N ASP A 533 -24.28 -14.51 -10.15
CA ASP A 533 -25.12 -13.33 -9.93
C ASP A 533 -24.35 -12.01 -10.09
N LYS A 534 -23.50 -11.98 -11.12
CA LYS A 534 -22.75 -10.82 -11.61
C LYS A 534 -22.88 -10.78 -13.12
N ILE A 535 -22.98 -9.59 -13.69
CA ILE A 535 -23.36 -9.33 -15.09
C ILE A 535 -24.80 -9.81 -15.40
N VAL A 536 -25.09 -11.09 -15.19
CA VAL A 536 -26.39 -11.73 -15.38
C VAL A 536 -27.04 -12.01 -14.03
N ASN A 537 -28.33 -11.68 -13.90
CA ASN A 537 -29.14 -11.82 -12.68
C ASN A 537 -28.49 -11.25 -11.39
N PRO A 538 -27.87 -10.05 -11.44
CA PRO A 538 -27.24 -9.50 -10.25
C PRO A 538 -28.29 -9.05 -9.21
N PRO A 539 -27.92 -9.03 -7.92
CA PRO A 539 -28.73 -8.36 -6.91
C PRO A 539 -28.80 -6.86 -7.21
N LYS A 540 -29.71 -6.17 -6.53
CA LYS A 540 -29.79 -4.71 -6.60
C LYS A 540 -28.50 -4.08 -6.09
N MET A 541 -28.04 -3.00 -6.72
CA MET A 541 -26.79 -2.33 -6.33
C MET A 541 -26.82 -1.82 -4.87
N ASP A 542 -28.01 -1.50 -4.35
CA ASP A 542 -28.28 -0.92 -3.04
C ASP A 542 -28.81 -1.94 -2.01
N ALA A 543 -28.70 -3.25 -2.30
CA ALA A 543 -29.01 -4.33 -1.36
C ALA A 543 -28.08 -4.26 -0.13
N ARG A 544 -28.59 -3.63 0.95
CA ARG A 544 -27.80 -3.27 2.14
C ARG A 544 -27.19 -4.47 2.85
N GLU A 545 -27.79 -5.65 2.74
CA GLU A 545 -27.26 -6.91 3.26
C GLU A 545 -25.89 -7.29 2.68
N HIS A 546 -25.54 -6.76 1.50
CA HIS A 546 -24.24 -6.99 0.86
C HIS A 546 -23.23 -5.89 1.16
N PHE A 547 -23.61 -4.81 1.86
CA PHE A 547 -22.68 -3.73 2.20
C PHE A 547 -21.78 -4.10 3.36
N ARG A 548 -20.59 -3.49 3.38
CA ARG A 548 -19.65 -3.54 4.51
C ARG A 548 -20.31 -3.13 5.83
N PHE A 549 -21.21 -2.15 5.76
CA PHE A 549 -22.02 -1.63 6.86
C PHE A 549 -23.46 -2.14 6.75
N ALA A 550 -23.64 -3.46 6.70
CA ALA A 550 -24.94 -4.09 6.63
C ALA A 550 -25.84 -3.75 7.85
N PRO A 551 -27.17 -3.90 7.74
CA PRO A 551 -28.07 -3.70 8.88
C PRO A 551 -27.62 -4.51 10.12
N GLY A 552 -27.55 -3.84 11.28
CA GLY A 552 -27.05 -4.44 12.51
C GLY A 552 -25.53 -4.31 12.73
N TYR A 553 -24.79 -3.70 11.80
CA TYR A 553 -23.38 -3.36 12.00
C TYR A 553 -23.23 -2.40 13.18
N ALA A 554 -22.47 -2.80 14.20
CA ALA A 554 -22.15 -1.98 15.35
C ALA A 554 -20.76 -2.34 15.91
N ALA A 555 -20.05 -1.33 16.42
CA ALA A 555 -18.83 -1.56 17.18
C ALA A 555 -19.17 -2.14 18.57
N LEU A 556 -18.23 -2.88 19.14
CA LEU A 556 -18.24 -3.25 20.55
C LEU A 556 -17.87 -2.02 21.40
N PRO A 557 -18.43 -1.86 22.61
CA PRO A 557 -18.04 -0.78 23.52
C PRO A 557 -16.63 -1.04 24.05
N LEU A 558 -15.63 -0.44 23.40
CA LEU A 558 -14.21 -0.57 23.73
C LEU A 558 -13.68 0.78 24.23
N ARG A 559 -12.92 0.76 25.32
CA ARG A 559 -12.20 1.94 25.81
C ARG A 559 -10.73 1.84 25.39
N PRO A 560 -10.26 2.63 24.41
CA PRO A 560 -8.87 2.56 23.97
C PRO A 560 -7.91 3.07 25.05
N ALA A 561 -6.69 2.55 25.06
CA ALA A 561 -5.64 2.99 25.98
C ALA A 561 -4.92 4.25 25.50
N LEU A 562 -4.89 4.48 24.18
CA LEU A 562 -4.36 5.68 23.54
C LEU A 562 -5.48 6.64 23.15
N ASP A 563 -5.12 7.88 22.87
CA ASP A 563 -6.03 8.91 22.38
C ASP A 563 -6.24 8.75 20.86
N TRP A 564 -7.50 8.52 20.48
CA TRP A 564 -7.99 8.42 19.11
C TRP A 564 -9.00 9.52 18.76
N SER A 565 -9.14 10.56 19.60
CA SER A 565 -10.11 11.64 19.43
C SER A 565 -10.05 12.32 18.06
N ALA A 566 -8.85 12.43 17.45
CA ALA A 566 -8.64 12.96 16.11
C ALA A 566 -9.33 12.17 14.98
N TRP A 567 -9.82 10.96 15.27
CA TRP A 567 -10.64 10.11 14.38
C TRP A 567 -12.11 10.07 14.79
N ASN A 568 -12.45 10.55 15.99
CA ASN A 568 -13.83 10.69 16.43
C ASN A 568 -14.36 12.10 16.12
N VAL A 569 -14.63 12.32 14.84
CA VAL A 569 -15.11 13.59 14.28
C VAL A 569 -16.23 13.31 13.27
N THR A 570 -17.09 14.28 13.00
CA THR A 570 -17.97 14.26 11.83
C THR A 570 -17.46 15.27 10.80
N ARG A 571 -17.82 15.06 9.54
CA ARG A 571 -17.45 15.94 8.43
C ARG A 571 -18.66 16.19 7.56
N ASN A 572 -18.94 17.46 7.24
CA ASN A 572 -20.01 17.82 6.32
C ASN A 572 -19.65 17.37 4.89
N PRO A 573 -20.46 16.53 4.21
CA PRO A 573 -20.16 16.02 2.87
C PRO A 573 -20.07 17.09 1.77
N LEU A 574 -20.76 18.22 1.93
CA LEU A 574 -20.80 19.31 0.96
C LEU A 574 -19.71 20.36 1.24
N THR A 575 -19.61 20.86 2.49
CA THR A 575 -18.67 21.95 2.83
C THR A 575 -17.29 21.46 3.20
N GLY A 576 -17.17 20.19 3.58
CA GLY A 576 -15.92 19.60 4.06
C GLY A 576 -15.50 20.01 5.47
N GLU A 577 -16.31 20.78 6.19
CA GLU A 577 -16.06 21.22 7.56
C GLU A 577 -16.03 20.02 8.53
N GLU A 578 -14.94 19.88 9.29
CA GLU A 578 -14.70 18.83 10.29
C GLU A 578 -15.01 19.38 11.69
N THR A 579 -15.69 18.59 12.52
CA THR A 579 -15.94 18.96 13.91
C THR A 579 -14.71 18.78 14.80
N ALA A 580 -14.71 19.38 16.00
CA ALA A 580 -13.57 19.26 16.92
C ALA A 580 -13.26 17.79 17.29
N PRO A 581 -11.98 17.41 17.48
CA PRO A 581 -11.60 16.05 17.91
C PRO A 581 -12.37 15.57 19.14
N GLY A 582 -12.88 14.34 19.07
CA GLY A 582 -13.64 13.71 20.16
C GLY A 582 -15.15 13.97 20.13
N SER A 583 -15.65 14.83 19.24
CA SER A 583 -17.09 15.18 19.13
C SER A 583 -17.92 14.22 18.27
N GLY A 584 -17.28 13.26 17.59
CA GLY A 584 -17.96 12.28 16.75
C GLY A 584 -18.77 11.23 17.52
N THR A 585 -19.42 10.34 16.76
CA THR A 585 -20.37 9.34 17.29
C THR A 585 -19.77 7.94 17.51
N ASP A 586 -18.46 7.76 17.29
CA ASP A 586 -17.79 6.48 17.47
C ASP A 586 -17.68 6.13 18.97
N ILE A 587 -18.44 5.12 19.40
CA ILE A 587 -18.47 4.65 20.79
C ILE A 587 -17.12 4.08 21.27
N THR A 588 -16.19 3.81 20.35
CA THR A 588 -14.82 3.39 20.65
C THR A 588 -13.85 4.57 20.75
N HIS A 589 -14.38 5.80 20.80
CA HIS A 589 -13.64 7.05 20.89
C HIS A 589 -12.67 7.28 19.71
N GLY A 590 -13.03 6.81 18.52
CA GLY A 590 -12.30 7.01 17.26
C GLY A 590 -11.47 5.82 16.79
N LEU A 591 -11.33 4.77 17.61
CA LEU A 591 -10.54 3.59 17.26
C LEU A 591 -11.16 2.81 16.08
N ALA A 592 -12.47 2.57 16.10
CA ALA A 592 -13.17 1.87 15.03
C ALA A 592 -13.13 2.69 13.74
N SER A 593 -13.39 4.01 13.82
CA SER A 593 -13.25 4.93 12.69
C SER A 593 -11.84 4.87 12.07
N ALA A 594 -10.79 4.83 12.90
CA ALA A 594 -9.41 4.71 12.40
C ALA A 594 -9.14 3.35 11.73
N VAL A 595 -9.65 2.25 12.29
CA VAL A 595 -9.52 0.90 11.68
C VAL A 595 -10.24 0.82 10.34
N GLU A 596 -11.40 1.46 10.22
CA GLU A 596 -12.24 1.48 9.03
C GLU A 596 -11.69 2.34 7.88
N MET A 597 -10.64 3.14 8.12
CA MET A 597 -9.93 3.90 7.07
C MET A 597 -9.26 3.01 6.00
N CYS A 598 -9.13 1.71 6.25
CA CYS A 598 -8.67 0.80 5.22
C CYS A 598 -9.73 0.63 4.11
N ASN A 599 -9.45 1.18 2.94
CA ASN A 599 -10.29 1.05 1.75
C ASN A 599 -10.07 -0.27 0.97
N ASN A 600 -9.25 -1.20 1.46
CA ASN A 600 -8.99 -2.53 0.86
C ASN A 600 -8.38 -2.58 -0.57
N ASN A 601 -7.90 -1.46 -1.11
CA ASN A 601 -7.29 -1.34 -2.45
C ASN A 601 -6.06 -2.23 -2.74
N GLY A 602 -5.47 -2.85 -1.72
CA GLY A 602 -4.28 -3.69 -1.86
C GLY A 602 -2.95 -2.96 -2.13
N HIS A 603 -2.83 -1.63 -1.99
CA HIS A 603 -1.54 -0.92 -2.18
C HIS A 603 -0.43 -1.49 -1.29
N CYS A 604 -0.80 -2.01 -0.12
CA CYS A 604 0.09 -2.69 0.81
C CYS A 604 0.65 -4.05 0.32
N ARG A 605 0.21 -4.54 -0.85
CA ARG A 605 0.69 -5.78 -1.50
C ARG A 605 1.83 -5.55 -2.50
N LYS A 606 2.25 -4.31 -2.72
CA LYS A 606 3.40 -3.99 -3.58
C LYS A 606 4.70 -4.62 -3.05
N PHE A 607 5.63 -4.92 -3.97
CA PHE A 607 6.91 -5.56 -3.67
C PHE A 607 8.13 -4.64 -3.80
N ASP A 608 7.90 -3.36 -4.10
CA ASP A 608 8.95 -2.34 -4.15
C ASP A 608 9.73 -2.25 -2.83
N ALA A 609 10.91 -1.63 -2.87
CA ALA A 609 11.79 -1.49 -1.70
C ALA A 609 11.25 -0.53 -0.62
N GLY A 610 9.97 -0.14 -0.68
CA GLY A 610 9.30 0.67 0.34
C GLY A 610 9.29 0.02 1.73
N THR A 611 8.92 0.78 2.75
CA THR A 611 8.93 0.33 4.15
C THR A 611 7.77 -0.62 4.47
N MET A 612 6.61 -0.43 3.82
CA MET A 612 5.42 -1.28 3.94
C MET A 612 5.41 -2.41 2.89
N CYS A 613 5.13 -3.69 3.21
CA CYS A 613 4.96 -4.38 4.49
C CYS A 613 5.90 -5.61 4.50
N PRO A 614 6.96 -5.65 5.33
CA PRO A 614 8.03 -6.65 5.17
C PRO A 614 7.56 -8.08 5.41
N SER A 615 6.62 -8.29 6.36
CA SER A 615 6.04 -9.61 6.63
C SER A 615 5.25 -10.18 5.46
N TYR A 616 4.48 -9.35 4.76
CA TYR A 616 3.78 -9.79 3.56
C TYR A 616 4.76 -10.10 2.42
N ARG A 617 5.82 -9.29 2.24
CA ARG A 617 6.80 -9.53 1.17
C ARG A 617 7.50 -10.89 1.28
N VAL A 618 7.70 -11.41 2.49
CA VAL A 618 8.30 -12.73 2.71
C VAL A 618 7.28 -13.88 2.75
N THR A 619 6.06 -13.65 3.21
CA THR A 619 5.04 -14.73 3.35
C THR A 619 4.07 -14.83 2.17
N ARG A 620 3.81 -13.69 1.50
CA ARG A 620 2.72 -13.47 0.55
C ARG A 620 1.35 -13.91 1.06
N ASP A 621 1.17 -13.92 2.38
CA ASP A 621 -0.07 -14.31 3.03
C ASP A 621 -0.90 -13.06 3.34
N GLU A 622 -2.17 -13.06 2.92
CA GLU A 622 -3.11 -11.97 3.15
C GLU A 622 -3.25 -11.64 4.65
N GLN A 623 -3.08 -12.60 5.56
CA GLN A 623 -3.06 -12.34 7.00
C GLN A 623 -1.99 -11.30 7.41
N HIS A 624 -0.83 -11.31 6.75
CA HIS A 624 0.33 -10.52 7.16
C HIS A 624 0.47 -9.20 6.43
N VAL A 625 -0.47 -8.87 5.54
CA VAL A 625 -0.52 -7.58 4.85
C VAL A 625 -1.34 -6.56 5.65
N THR A 626 -1.06 -5.26 5.46
CA THR A 626 -1.75 -4.18 6.20
C THR A 626 -3.27 -4.28 6.10
N ARG A 627 -3.85 -4.49 4.90
CA ARG A 627 -5.31 -4.60 4.75
C ARG A 627 -5.90 -5.85 5.40
N GLY A 628 -5.21 -6.99 5.35
CA GLY A 628 -5.67 -8.20 6.02
C GLY A 628 -5.69 -8.05 7.54
N ARG A 629 -4.69 -7.36 8.11
CA ARG A 629 -4.68 -6.96 9.52
C ARG A 629 -5.80 -5.98 9.84
N ALA A 630 -6.01 -4.96 9.01
CA ALA A 630 -7.08 -3.99 9.21
C ALA A 630 -8.47 -4.64 9.15
N ASN A 631 -8.71 -5.57 8.21
CA ASN A 631 -9.96 -6.34 8.17
C ASN A 631 -10.11 -7.24 9.40
N THR A 632 -9.05 -7.92 9.84
CA THR A 632 -9.11 -8.74 11.07
C THR A 632 -9.48 -7.87 12.28
N LEU A 633 -8.86 -6.70 12.42
CA LEU A 633 -9.18 -5.73 13.46
C LEU A 633 -10.63 -5.21 13.34
N ARG A 634 -11.09 -4.87 12.12
CA ARG A 634 -12.46 -4.40 11.88
C ARG A 634 -13.50 -5.43 12.30
N LEU A 635 -13.28 -6.69 11.92
CA LEU A 635 -14.16 -7.80 12.31
C LEU A 635 -14.13 -8.01 13.84
N ALA A 636 -12.97 -7.85 14.48
CA ALA A 636 -12.84 -7.95 15.92
C ALA A 636 -13.57 -6.82 16.67
N VAL A 637 -13.34 -5.55 16.29
CA VAL A 637 -13.96 -4.38 16.96
C VAL A 637 -15.47 -4.31 16.73
N THR A 638 -16.02 -5.05 15.76
CA THR A 638 -17.46 -5.14 15.48
C THR A 638 -18.09 -6.44 15.97
N GLY A 639 -17.36 -7.25 16.75
CA GLY A 639 -17.86 -8.50 17.31
C GLY A 639 -18.04 -9.63 16.28
N GLN A 640 -17.67 -9.42 15.02
CA GLN A 640 -17.75 -10.43 13.97
C GLN A 640 -16.72 -11.57 14.16
N LEU A 641 -15.73 -11.43 15.04
CA LEU A 641 -14.84 -12.55 15.45
C LEU A 641 -15.14 -13.06 16.87
N GLY A 642 -16.29 -12.69 17.44
CA GLY A 642 -16.67 -13.01 18.82
C GLY A 642 -16.47 -11.83 19.78
N ALA A 643 -16.78 -12.06 21.06
CA ALA A 643 -16.88 -11.01 22.07
C ALA A 643 -15.52 -10.51 22.60
N ASP A 644 -14.43 -11.22 22.32
CA ASP A 644 -13.09 -10.90 22.83
C ASP A 644 -12.47 -9.63 22.20
N GLY A 645 -13.05 -9.15 21.10
CA GLY A 645 -12.60 -7.95 20.41
C GLY A 645 -11.09 -7.99 20.12
N LEU A 646 -10.38 -6.92 20.49
CA LEU A 646 -8.94 -6.80 20.28
C LEU A 646 -8.08 -7.82 21.03
N ALA A 647 -8.62 -8.47 22.07
CA ALA A 647 -7.91 -9.49 22.84
C ALA A 647 -8.06 -10.91 22.26
N GLY A 648 -8.72 -11.07 21.11
CA GLY A 648 -8.93 -12.38 20.47
C GLY A 648 -7.67 -12.97 19.82
N ASP A 649 -7.64 -14.31 19.72
CA ASP A 649 -6.52 -15.05 19.12
C ASP A 649 -6.27 -14.69 17.65
N ASP A 650 -7.34 -14.47 16.87
CA ASP A 650 -7.23 -14.07 15.46
C ASP A 650 -6.50 -12.73 15.29
N VAL A 651 -6.77 -11.77 16.18
CA VAL A 651 -6.10 -10.46 16.20
C VAL A 651 -4.63 -10.63 16.55
N LYS A 652 -4.33 -11.43 17.58
CA LYS A 652 -2.95 -11.76 17.95
C LYS A 652 -2.20 -12.39 16.78
N ALA A 653 -2.78 -13.38 16.11
CA ALA A 653 -2.18 -14.06 14.97
C ALA A 653 -1.92 -13.12 13.78
N ALA A 654 -2.89 -12.26 13.44
CA ALA A 654 -2.72 -11.30 12.34
C ALA A 654 -1.60 -10.26 12.60
N LEU A 655 -1.44 -9.85 13.86
CA LEU A 655 -0.45 -8.84 14.27
C LEU A 655 0.89 -9.42 14.72
N ASP A 656 1.02 -10.75 14.74
CA ASP A 656 2.19 -11.45 15.27
C ASP A 656 3.46 -11.04 14.52
N LEU A 657 3.46 -11.20 13.19
CA LEU A 657 4.55 -10.79 12.30
C LEU A 657 4.60 -9.28 12.01
N CYS A 658 3.80 -8.44 12.67
CA CYS A 658 3.88 -6.99 12.51
C CYS A 658 5.08 -6.44 13.29
N VAL A 659 6.09 -5.93 12.59
CA VAL A 659 7.33 -5.40 13.19
C VAL A 659 7.23 -3.96 13.70
N SER A 660 6.02 -3.39 13.79
CA SER A 660 5.77 -2.00 14.25
C SER A 660 6.65 -0.93 13.58
N CYS A 661 6.98 -1.11 12.29
CA CYS A 661 7.88 -0.22 11.56
C CYS A 661 7.27 1.13 11.17
N LYS A 662 5.95 1.30 11.32
CA LYS A 662 5.15 2.46 10.84
C LYS A 662 5.24 2.74 9.34
N GLY A 663 5.80 1.82 8.54
CA GLY A 663 5.79 1.92 7.08
C GLY A 663 4.37 2.08 6.53
N CYS A 664 3.37 1.42 7.11
CA CYS A 664 1.98 1.60 6.72
C CYS A 664 1.41 2.99 7.01
N LYS A 665 1.89 3.70 8.04
CA LYS A 665 1.44 5.07 8.32
C LYS A 665 1.94 6.05 7.26
N ARG A 666 3.15 5.81 6.73
CA ARG A 666 3.83 6.66 5.74
C ARG A 666 3.48 6.29 4.30
N ASP A 667 3.58 5.00 3.97
CA ASP A 667 3.50 4.50 2.61
C ASP A 667 2.07 4.13 2.20
N CYS A 668 1.15 3.89 3.16
CA CYS A 668 -0.26 3.74 2.83
C CYS A 668 -0.85 5.14 2.64
N PRO A 669 -1.45 5.46 1.48
CA PRO A 669 -1.90 6.84 1.28
C PRO A 669 -3.13 7.19 2.13
N THR A 670 -3.84 6.21 2.71
CA THR A 670 -4.89 6.46 3.72
C THR A 670 -4.35 6.60 5.15
N GLY A 671 -3.03 6.46 5.37
CA GLY A 671 -2.39 6.75 6.66
C GLY A 671 -2.57 5.71 7.76
N VAL A 672 -2.88 4.45 7.43
CA VAL A 672 -3.14 3.37 8.40
C VAL A 672 -1.96 3.15 9.37
N ASP A 673 -2.14 3.43 10.66
CA ASP A 673 -1.11 3.20 11.71
C ASP A 673 -1.26 1.83 12.38
N MET A 674 -0.82 0.78 11.69
CA MET A 674 -0.83 -0.59 12.21
C MET A 674 0.04 -0.78 13.46
N ALA A 675 1.06 0.05 13.66
CA ALA A 675 1.89 -0.02 14.86
C ALA A 675 1.08 0.44 16.08
N ARG A 676 0.29 1.51 15.94
CA ARG A 676 -0.61 2.00 16.99
C ARG A 676 -1.75 1.03 17.28
N PHE A 677 -2.35 0.42 16.25
CA PHE A 677 -3.33 -0.66 16.45
C PHE A 677 -2.73 -1.88 17.17
N LYS A 678 -1.48 -2.24 16.88
CA LYS A 678 -0.78 -3.32 17.59
C LYS A 678 -0.57 -3.01 19.07
N ILE A 679 -0.32 -1.75 19.43
CA ILE A 679 -0.21 -1.33 20.84
C ILE A 679 -1.55 -1.56 21.56
N GLU A 680 -2.67 -1.12 20.97
CA GLU A 680 -4.01 -1.33 21.54
C GLU A 680 -4.36 -2.82 21.69
N ALA A 681 -4.11 -3.60 20.63
CA ALA A 681 -4.37 -5.04 20.65
C ALA A 681 -3.53 -5.77 21.70
N ARG A 682 -2.24 -5.42 21.84
CA ARG A 682 -1.37 -6.00 22.88
C ARG A 682 -1.77 -5.54 24.27
N HIS A 683 -2.22 -4.30 24.45
CA HIS A 683 -2.75 -3.83 25.71
C HIS A 683 -4.00 -4.62 26.13
N ALA A 684 -4.96 -4.77 25.21
CA ALA A 684 -6.17 -5.57 25.43
C ALA A 684 -5.83 -7.05 25.73
N TRP A 685 -4.91 -7.64 24.96
CA TRP A 685 -4.42 -9.00 25.16
C TRP A 685 -3.86 -9.20 26.58
N ASN A 686 -2.97 -8.31 27.03
CA ASN A 686 -2.33 -8.43 28.34
C ASN A 686 -3.28 -8.16 29.50
N ARG A 687 -4.24 -7.26 29.34
CA ARG A 687 -5.31 -7.03 30.32
C ARG A 687 -6.10 -8.30 30.59
N LYS A 688 -6.28 -9.14 29.57
CA LYS A 688 -7.00 -10.42 29.68
C LYS A 688 -6.11 -11.60 30.09
N HIS A 689 -4.93 -11.75 29.48
CA HIS A 689 -4.09 -12.94 29.60
C HIS A 689 -2.84 -12.76 30.48
N GLY A 690 -2.54 -11.53 30.92
CA GLY A 690 -1.32 -11.20 31.64
C GLY A 690 -0.09 -11.09 30.72
N THR A 691 1.09 -10.95 31.34
CA THR A 691 2.40 -10.88 30.65
C THR A 691 3.25 -12.10 30.96
N THR A 692 3.95 -12.59 29.95
CA THR A 692 4.94 -13.67 30.07
C THR A 692 6.24 -13.19 30.70
N LEU A 693 7.09 -14.12 31.17
CA LEU A 693 8.43 -13.80 31.67
C LEU A 693 9.27 -13.08 30.59
N ARG A 694 9.24 -13.57 29.34
CA ARG A 694 9.96 -12.96 28.21
C ARG A 694 9.54 -11.51 27.98
N GLU A 695 8.24 -11.24 27.95
CA GLU A 695 7.70 -9.89 27.80
C GLU A 695 8.11 -8.98 28.95
N ARG A 696 8.10 -9.48 30.20
CA ARG A 696 8.57 -8.71 31.37
C ARG A 696 10.06 -8.39 31.29
N LEU A 697 10.88 -9.35 30.86
CA LEU A 697 12.32 -9.14 30.66
C LEU A 697 12.58 -8.07 29.60
N VAL A 698 11.83 -8.04 28.51
CA VAL A 698 11.96 -6.99 27.49
C VAL A 698 11.45 -5.65 28.02
N ALA A 699 10.24 -5.62 28.57
CA ALA A 699 9.56 -4.39 28.96
C ALA A 699 10.29 -3.62 30.06
N TYR A 700 10.70 -4.33 31.12
CA TYR A 700 11.34 -3.75 32.30
C TYR A 700 12.86 -3.64 32.19
N LEU A 701 13.44 -3.86 31.00
CA LEU A 701 14.87 -3.65 30.73
C LEU A 701 15.40 -2.31 31.28
N PRO A 702 14.74 -1.16 31.09
CA PRO A 702 15.22 0.10 31.64
C PRO A 702 15.33 0.13 33.19
N ARG A 703 14.59 -0.72 33.90
CA ARG A 703 14.61 -0.80 35.37
C ARG A 703 15.75 -1.68 35.89
N TYR A 704 16.02 -2.82 35.25
CA TYR A 704 17.07 -3.74 35.70
C TYR A 704 18.42 -3.59 34.97
N ALA A 705 18.49 -2.85 33.86
CA ALA A 705 19.74 -2.59 33.14
C ALA A 705 20.90 -2.07 34.03
N PRO A 706 20.69 -1.20 35.05
CA PRO A 706 21.75 -0.83 35.99
C PRO A 706 22.36 -2.03 36.74
N TRP A 707 21.56 -3.04 37.06
CA TRP A 707 22.02 -4.27 37.71
C TRP A 707 22.68 -5.21 36.70
N ALA A 708 22.11 -5.37 35.52
CA ALA A 708 22.70 -6.19 34.45
C ALA A 708 24.10 -5.69 34.04
N ALA A 709 24.30 -4.37 33.96
CA ALA A 709 25.61 -3.76 33.68
C ALA A 709 26.68 -4.06 34.75
N ARG A 710 26.27 -4.23 36.03
CA ARG A 710 27.17 -4.68 37.10
C ARG A 710 27.55 -6.15 36.96
N MET A 711 26.65 -6.96 36.40
CA MET A 711 26.86 -8.40 36.14
C MET A 711 27.42 -8.71 34.74
N ARG A 712 27.93 -7.71 34.01
CA ARG A 712 28.39 -7.86 32.61
C ARG A 712 29.36 -9.03 32.39
N GLY A 713 30.28 -9.28 33.34
CA GLY A 713 31.24 -10.38 33.25
C GLY A 713 30.57 -11.76 33.29
N ALA A 714 29.55 -11.93 34.13
CA ALA A 714 28.77 -13.17 34.22
C ALA A 714 27.92 -13.38 32.96
N ILE A 715 27.30 -12.32 32.42
CA ILE A 715 26.51 -12.40 31.17
C ILE A 715 27.42 -12.76 29.99
N ALA A 716 28.61 -12.17 29.90
CA ALA A 716 29.61 -12.50 28.90
C ALA A 716 30.07 -13.97 29.02
N PHE A 717 30.31 -14.45 30.25
CA PHE A 717 30.64 -15.86 30.50
C PHE A 717 29.53 -16.81 30.04
N VAL A 718 28.27 -16.50 30.36
CA VAL A 718 27.12 -17.30 29.90
C VAL A 718 27.07 -17.37 28.38
N ASN A 719 27.22 -16.24 27.68
CA ASN A 719 27.29 -16.21 26.21
C ASN A 719 28.48 -17.01 25.65
N GLY A 720 29.60 -17.08 26.38
CA GLY A 720 30.78 -17.86 26.01
C GLY A 720 30.64 -19.37 26.16
N VAL A 721 29.57 -19.87 26.80
CA VAL A 721 29.30 -21.31 26.97
C VAL A 721 28.03 -21.70 26.17
N PRO A 722 28.15 -22.18 24.92
CA PRO A 722 27.02 -22.34 24.00
C PRO A 722 25.88 -23.22 24.53
N VAL A 723 26.22 -24.30 25.27
CA VAL A 723 25.22 -25.23 25.83
C VAL A 723 24.38 -24.55 26.92
N VAL A 724 25.01 -23.77 27.80
CA VAL A 724 24.33 -23.03 28.88
C VAL A 724 23.48 -21.92 28.27
N ALA A 725 24.05 -21.10 27.38
CA ALA A 725 23.33 -20.03 26.69
C ALA A 725 22.12 -20.57 25.91
N SER A 726 22.28 -21.67 25.16
CA SER A 726 21.17 -22.26 24.39
C SER A 726 20.07 -22.79 25.30
N SER A 727 20.42 -23.38 26.45
CA SER A 727 19.42 -23.91 27.40
C SER A 727 18.61 -22.77 28.04
N ILE A 728 19.29 -21.72 28.50
CA ILE A 728 18.64 -20.51 29.05
C ILE A 728 17.74 -19.85 28.00
N LYS A 729 18.25 -19.65 26.77
CA LYS A 729 17.47 -19.06 25.68
C LYS A 729 16.21 -19.86 25.37
N ARG A 730 16.30 -21.18 25.25
CA ARG A 730 15.13 -22.04 25.02
C ARG A 730 14.12 -21.96 26.16
N TRP A 731 14.57 -21.93 27.41
CA TRP A 731 13.70 -21.80 28.57
C TRP A 731 12.94 -20.46 28.62
N ILE A 732 13.59 -19.37 28.22
CA ILE A 732 12.97 -18.02 28.16
C ILE A 732 12.14 -17.82 26.87
N GLY A 733 12.31 -18.67 25.86
CA GLY A 733 11.67 -18.54 24.54
C GLY A 733 12.40 -17.58 23.59
N LEU A 734 13.72 -17.48 23.72
CA LEU A 734 14.60 -16.75 22.79
C LEU A 734 15.21 -17.71 21.75
N ALA A 735 15.43 -17.21 20.54
CA ALA A 735 16.03 -17.96 19.45
C ALA A 735 17.46 -18.39 19.80
N PRO A 736 17.80 -19.71 19.75
CA PRO A 736 19.12 -20.20 20.13
C PRO A 736 20.25 -19.69 19.23
N GLN A 737 19.93 -19.24 18.01
CA GLN A 737 20.87 -18.64 17.05
C GLN A 737 21.29 -17.20 17.42
N ARG A 738 20.61 -16.55 18.38
CA ARG A 738 20.92 -15.17 18.79
C ARG A 738 21.87 -15.15 19.97
N ALA A 739 22.82 -14.22 19.96
CA ALA A 739 23.59 -13.91 21.17
C ALA A 739 22.68 -13.21 22.20
N LEU A 740 22.88 -13.43 23.50
CA LEU A 740 22.20 -12.58 24.50
C LEU A 740 22.78 -11.16 24.44
N PRO A 741 21.97 -10.10 24.63
CA PRO A 741 22.47 -8.73 24.61
C PRO A 741 23.62 -8.53 25.59
N GLY A 742 24.72 -7.96 25.10
CA GLY A 742 25.85 -7.54 25.93
C GLY A 742 25.51 -6.29 26.74
N PHE A 743 26.14 -6.14 27.90
CA PHE A 743 26.04 -4.93 28.72
C PHE A 743 27.43 -4.34 28.97
N ALA A 744 27.52 -3.02 28.98
CA ALA A 744 28.73 -2.23 29.17
C ALA A 744 28.62 -1.33 30.41
N ARG A 745 29.73 -0.68 30.76
CA ARG A 745 29.71 0.35 31.81
C ARG A 745 28.86 1.54 31.31
N PRO A 746 27.87 1.99 32.10
CA PRO A 746 26.92 3.00 31.62
C PRO A 746 27.54 4.38 31.46
N PHE A 747 27.29 5.02 30.31
CA PHE A 747 27.76 6.37 30.02
C PHE A 747 27.20 7.42 31.00
N LEU A 748 25.89 7.39 31.26
CA LEU A 748 25.21 8.37 32.13
C LEU A 748 25.68 8.33 33.60
N ALA A 749 26.28 7.23 34.04
CA ALA A 749 26.86 7.16 35.39
C ALA A 749 28.18 7.93 35.48
N ASP A 750 28.94 8.02 34.39
CA ASP A 750 30.21 8.74 34.36
C ASP A 750 29.96 10.26 34.32
N VAL A 751 29.00 10.74 33.52
CA VAL A 751 28.68 12.19 33.42
C VAL A 751 27.84 12.73 34.58
N GLY A 752 27.07 11.88 35.26
CA GLY A 752 26.28 12.29 36.43
C GLY A 752 27.12 12.63 37.66
N ALA A 753 28.32 12.06 37.78
CA ALA A 753 29.25 12.30 38.89
C ALA A 753 29.93 13.68 38.82
N ASP A 754 30.02 14.28 37.64
CA ASP A 754 30.66 15.59 37.39
C ASP A 754 29.69 16.78 37.49
N THR A 755 28.42 16.57 37.84
CA THR A 755 27.43 17.66 37.99
C THR A 755 27.55 18.45 39.30
N GLY A 756 28.62 18.21 40.07
CA GLY A 756 29.04 19.08 41.17
C GLY A 756 29.68 20.36 40.64
N THR A 757 28.89 21.43 40.53
CA THR A 757 29.35 22.83 40.47
C THR A 757 30.40 23.15 39.39
N SER A 758 29.96 23.32 38.15
CA SER A 758 30.64 24.23 37.22
C SER A 758 29.75 25.45 37.00
N THR A 759 30.01 26.49 37.78
CA THR A 759 29.45 27.83 37.55
C THR A 759 29.81 28.27 36.12
N PRO A 760 28.92 28.90 35.33
CA PRO A 760 29.26 29.34 33.99
C PRO A 760 30.43 30.32 34.08
N SER A 761 31.57 30.04 33.44
CA SER A 761 32.59 31.06 33.26
C SER A 761 31.96 32.13 32.37
N GLN A 762 31.70 33.29 32.96
CA GLN A 762 31.28 34.49 32.24
C GLN A 762 32.40 34.91 31.28
N THR A 763 32.34 34.40 30.06
CA THR A 763 33.06 34.96 28.90
C THR A 763 32.11 35.04 27.72
N GLY A 764 31.29 36.10 27.70
CA GLY A 764 31.02 36.95 26.53
C GLY A 764 30.47 36.38 25.21
N SER A 765 30.08 35.11 25.11
CA SER A 765 29.43 34.54 23.92
C SER A 765 28.21 33.73 24.35
N ALA A 766 27.07 33.89 23.67
CA ALA A 766 25.88 33.09 23.94
C ALA A 766 26.21 31.61 23.72
N THR A 767 26.48 30.87 24.81
CA THR A 767 26.81 29.45 24.77
C THR A 767 25.61 28.67 24.25
N ARG A 768 25.76 28.03 23.09
CA ARG A 768 24.70 27.24 22.46
C ARG A 768 24.53 25.95 23.25
N GLU A 769 23.31 25.64 23.67
CA GLU A 769 23.02 24.45 24.48
C GLU A 769 22.27 23.39 23.65
N VAL A 770 22.51 22.12 23.95
CA VAL A 770 21.75 20.98 23.41
C VAL A 770 21.56 19.92 24.50
N LEU A 771 20.43 19.21 24.51
CA LEU A 771 20.26 18.05 25.37
C LEU A 771 20.40 16.76 24.56
N LEU A 772 21.42 15.96 24.87
CA LEU A 772 21.56 14.60 24.33
C LEU A 772 20.75 13.62 25.19
N PHE A 773 19.62 13.17 24.65
CA PHE A 773 18.81 12.12 25.24
C PHE A 773 19.44 10.75 24.96
N VAL A 774 20.21 10.24 25.91
CA VAL A 774 20.83 8.93 25.84
C VAL A 774 19.80 7.86 26.21
N ASP A 775 19.40 7.06 25.22
CA ASP A 775 18.43 6.00 25.39
C ASP A 775 19.01 4.80 26.18
N THR A 776 18.15 3.86 26.58
CA THR A 776 18.55 2.70 27.39
C THR A 776 19.61 1.83 26.70
N PHE A 777 19.57 1.67 25.38
CA PHE A 777 20.51 0.84 24.64
C PHE A 777 21.85 1.55 24.47
N SER A 778 21.83 2.81 24.02
CA SER A 778 23.04 3.63 23.94
C SER A 778 23.70 3.83 25.31
N ASN A 779 22.94 3.83 26.42
CA ASN A 779 23.56 3.96 27.74
C ASN A 779 24.21 2.65 28.23
N TYR A 780 23.50 1.52 28.13
CA TYR A 780 23.90 0.27 28.81
C TYR A 780 24.49 -0.80 27.89
N GLN A 781 24.30 -0.73 26.57
CA GLN A 781 24.78 -1.74 25.62
C GLN A 781 25.87 -1.15 24.70
N GLU A 782 25.66 0.05 24.16
CA GLU A 782 26.57 0.69 23.20
C GLU A 782 26.97 2.14 23.62
N PRO A 783 27.58 2.33 24.80
CA PRO A 783 27.96 3.66 25.34
C PRO A 783 28.91 4.46 24.45
N ASP A 784 29.67 3.80 23.58
CA ASP A 784 30.56 4.47 22.63
C ASP A 784 29.81 5.35 21.63
N ASN A 785 28.54 5.02 21.31
CA ASN A 785 27.72 5.85 20.45
C ASN A 785 27.40 7.19 21.14
N ALA A 786 27.08 7.17 22.44
CA ALA A 786 26.82 8.35 23.24
C ALA A 786 28.08 9.22 23.41
N ARG A 787 29.23 8.60 23.68
CA ARG A 787 30.53 9.32 23.76
C ARG A 787 30.90 9.97 22.44
N ALA A 788 30.69 9.27 21.33
CA ALA A 788 30.96 9.81 20.00
C ALA A 788 30.04 10.99 19.66
N ALA A 789 28.74 10.88 19.98
CA ALA A 789 27.79 11.96 19.77
C ALA A 789 28.11 13.20 20.64
N GLN A 790 28.46 13.00 21.91
CA GLN A 790 28.92 14.07 22.79
C GLN A 790 30.12 14.81 22.16
N ALA A 791 31.17 14.06 21.76
CA ALA A 791 32.38 14.64 21.18
C ALA A 791 32.08 15.46 19.91
N VAL A 792 31.15 15.00 19.06
CA VAL A 792 30.76 15.73 17.85
C VAL A 792 29.97 17.01 18.19
N LEU A 793 29.05 16.96 19.16
CA LEU A 793 28.28 18.13 19.58
C LEU A 793 29.17 19.19 20.26
N GLU A 794 30.12 18.77 21.09
CA GLU A 794 31.09 19.65 21.73
C GLU A 794 32.04 20.27 20.69
N ALA A 795 32.53 19.48 19.72
CA ALA A 795 33.32 19.99 18.61
C ALA A 795 32.55 20.99 17.72
N ALA A 796 31.23 20.86 17.65
CA ALA A 796 30.36 21.83 17.00
C ALA A 796 30.09 23.11 17.82
N GLY A 797 30.64 23.22 19.03
CA GLY A 797 30.50 24.39 19.90
C GLY A 797 29.23 24.40 20.77
N TYR A 798 28.63 23.23 21.02
CA TYR A 798 27.47 23.11 21.92
C TYR A 798 27.88 22.62 23.31
N THR A 799 27.29 23.23 24.34
CA THR A 799 27.25 22.68 25.69
C THR A 799 26.22 21.55 25.73
N VAL A 800 26.67 20.33 26.03
CA VAL A 800 25.83 19.13 26.01
C VAL A 800 25.27 18.83 27.41
N HIS A 801 23.95 18.85 27.51
CA HIS A 801 23.18 18.40 28.67
C HIS A 801 22.71 16.96 28.48
N PHE A 802 22.42 16.25 29.58
CA PHE A 802 21.99 14.85 29.53
C PHE A 802 20.68 14.62 30.28
N ASN A 803 19.97 13.55 29.91
CA ASN A 803 18.67 13.15 30.45
C ASN A 803 18.75 12.44 31.81
N VAL A 804 19.44 13.06 32.78
CA VAL A 804 19.63 12.57 34.15
C VAL A 804 18.89 13.45 35.18
N ARG A 805 18.44 12.84 36.27
CA ARG A 805 17.88 13.55 37.43
C ARG A 805 18.53 13.00 38.69
N ALA A 806 19.03 13.90 39.53
CA ALA A 806 19.67 13.53 40.79
C ALA A 806 18.72 12.66 41.66
N GLY A 807 19.27 11.60 42.24
CA GLY A 807 18.50 10.66 43.07
C GLY A 807 17.47 9.79 42.33
N ALA A 808 17.40 9.85 41.00
CA ALA A 808 16.47 9.07 40.20
C ALA A 808 17.21 8.23 39.15
N ARG A 809 16.57 7.14 38.70
CA ARG A 809 17.09 6.38 37.55
C ARG A 809 17.04 7.23 36.26
N PRO A 810 17.93 6.94 35.28
CA PRO A 810 17.89 7.58 33.97
C PRO A 810 16.50 7.58 33.32
N LEU A 811 16.21 8.63 32.57
CA LEU A 811 14.95 8.78 31.84
C LEU A 811 14.88 7.76 30.69
N CYS A 812 13.67 7.38 30.31
CA CYS A 812 13.42 6.41 29.25
C CYS A 812 12.21 6.89 28.42
N CYS A 813 12.25 6.64 27.11
CA CYS A 813 11.13 6.93 26.21
C CYS A 813 9.91 6.01 26.40
N GLY A 814 10.03 4.92 27.18
CA GLY A 814 8.94 3.97 27.41
C GLY A 814 8.67 2.97 26.27
N ARG A 815 9.47 2.97 25.19
CA ARG A 815 9.26 2.12 24.01
C ARG A 815 9.25 0.62 24.33
N THR A 816 10.05 0.16 25.29
CA THR A 816 10.08 -1.25 25.72
C THR A 816 8.73 -1.68 26.32
N PHE A 817 8.08 -0.79 27.07
CA PHE A 817 6.75 -1.03 27.63
C PHE A 817 5.68 -1.11 26.55
N LEU A 818 5.73 -0.20 25.56
CA LEU A 818 4.81 -0.23 24.43
C LEU A 818 4.94 -1.51 23.59
N ALA A 819 6.16 -1.96 23.33
CA ALA A 819 6.41 -3.19 22.58
C ALA A 819 5.75 -4.41 23.26
N ALA A 820 5.68 -4.39 24.58
CA ALA A 820 5.03 -5.40 25.39
C ALA A 820 3.58 -5.06 25.75
N GLY A 821 2.92 -4.02 25.20
CA GLY A 821 1.52 -3.68 25.50
C GLY A 821 1.25 -3.03 26.87
N LEU A 822 2.30 -2.65 27.62
CA LEU A 822 2.20 -2.01 28.94
C LEU A 822 2.06 -0.49 28.82
N VAL A 823 0.94 -0.03 28.26
CA VAL A 823 0.69 1.39 27.93
C VAL A 823 0.75 2.30 29.17
N ASP A 824 0.22 1.88 30.31
CA ASP A 824 0.21 2.70 31.53
C ASP A 824 1.63 2.97 32.06
N GLU A 825 2.51 1.97 31.99
CA GLU A 825 3.93 2.12 32.35
C GLU A 825 4.66 3.03 31.35
N ALA A 826 4.33 2.93 30.05
CA ALA A 826 4.87 3.83 29.04
C ALA A 826 4.44 5.29 29.28
N LYS A 827 3.18 5.52 29.63
CA LYS A 827 2.64 6.83 30.03
C LYS A 827 3.37 7.37 31.27
N PHE A 828 3.61 6.53 32.27
CA PHE A 828 4.39 6.91 33.44
C PHE A 828 5.83 7.36 33.10
N GLU A 829 6.54 6.63 32.24
CA GLU A 829 7.87 7.06 31.76
C GLU A 829 7.81 8.37 30.97
N ALA A 830 6.81 8.51 30.11
CA ALA A 830 6.61 9.71 29.31
C ALA A 830 6.35 10.93 30.19
N ARG A 831 5.54 10.78 31.25
CA ARG A 831 5.30 11.86 32.21
C ARG A 831 6.60 12.28 32.89
N ARG A 832 7.37 11.33 33.44
CA ARG A 832 8.69 11.58 34.04
C ARG A 832 9.64 12.31 33.10
N THR A 833 9.60 11.96 31.82
CA THR A 833 10.44 12.53 30.77
C THR A 833 10.05 13.97 30.49
N LEU A 834 8.76 14.23 30.27
CA LEU A 834 8.25 15.58 30.01
C LEU A 834 8.50 16.52 31.20
N ASP A 835 8.30 16.06 32.44
CA ASP A 835 8.55 16.87 33.63
C ASP A 835 10.02 17.25 33.76
N ALA A 836 10.93 16.33 33.45
CA ALA A 836 12.37 16.58 33.51
C ALA A 836 12.89 17.44 32.33
N LEU A 837 12.27 17.34 31.15
CA LEU A 837 12.67 18.10 29.97
C LEU A 837 12.02 19.49 29.90
N ARG A 838 10.97 19.77 30.69
CA ARG A 838 10.25 21.06 30.72
C ARG A 838 11.18 22.29 30.76
N PRO A 839 12.20 22.37 31.64
CA PRO A 839 13.07 23.56 31.70
C PRO A 839 13.89 23.79 30.42
N TYR A 840 14.23 22.72 29.70
CA TYR A 840 14.96 22.79 28.42
C TYR A 840 14.03 23.23 27.29
N LEU A 841 12.81 22.69 27.24
CA LEU A 841 11.79 23.07 26.26
C LEU A 841 11.36 24.54 26.43
N GLU A 842 11.32 25.05 27.67
CA GLU A 842 11.04 26.45 27.97
C GLU A 842 12.09 27.40 27.39
N ARG A 843 13.35 26.99 27.36
CA ARG A 843 14.47 27.73 26.74
C ARG A 843 14.65 27.48 25.24
N GLY A 844 13.82 26.62 24.63
CA GLY A 844 13.95 26.25 23.22
C GLY A 844 15.14 25.33 22.91
N VAL A 845 15.68 24.66 23.92
CA VAL A 845 16.81 23.72 23.75
C VAL A 845 16.34 22.48 22.96
N ALA A 846 17.11 22.10 21.96
CA ALA A 846 16.84 20.90 21.16
C ALA A 846 17.12 19.62 21.97
N ILE A 847 16.22 18.64 21.83
CA ILE A 847 16.33 17.31 22.43
C ILE A 847 16.81 16.35 21.34
N VAL A 848 18.06 15.93 21.43
CA VAL A 848 18.73 15.13 20.40
C VAL A 848 18.82 13.67 20.83
N GLY A 849 18.43 12.73 19.97
CA GLY A 849 18.49 11.28 20.25
C GLY A 849 19.26 10.48 19.22
N LEU A 850 19.79 9.32 19.66
CA LEU A 850 20.59 8.40 18.83
C LEU A 850 19.77 7.23 18.29
N GLU A 851 19.07 6.51 19.17
CA GLU A 851 18.23 5.38 18.75
C GLU A 851 16.92 5.87 18.11
N PRO A 852 16.69 5.63 16.80
CA PRO A 852 15.55 6.23 16.11
C PRO A 852 14.20 5.79 16.66
N SER A 853 14.06 4.50 17.01
CA SER A 853 12.80 3.99 17.58
C SER A 853 12.47 4.66 18.93
N CYS A 854 13.48 5.00 19.73
CA CYS A 854 13.31 5.65 21.02
C CYS A 854 12.88 7.11 20.86
N LEU A 855 13.68 7.92 20.17
CA LEU A 855 13.41 9.35 20.04
C LEU A 855 12.10 9.63 19.30
N LEU A 856 11.83 8.91 18.21
CA LEU A 856 10.61 9.11 17.43
C LEU A 856 9.34 8.73 18.22
N SER A 857 9.46 8.04 19.37
CA SER A 857 8.33 7.88 20.30
C SER A 857 7.82 9.19 20.85
N MET A 858 8.71 10.16 21.06
CA MET A 858 8.37 11.49 21.55
C MET A 858 7.65 12.33 20.49
N ARG A 859 7.89 12.04 19.20
CA ARG A 859 7.27 12.71 18.05
C ARG A 859 5.93 12.12 17.63
N ASP A 860 5.55 10.95 18.14
CA ASP A 860 4.35 10.24 17.69
C ASP A 860 3.53 9.65 18.84
N GLU A 861 4.07 8.67 19.58
CA GLU A 861 3.31 8.02 20.64
C GLU A 861 2.96 8.96 21.79
N PHE A 862 3.83 9.91 22.17
CA PHE A 862 3.54 10.86 23.24
C PHE A 862 2.34 11.75 22.92
N LEU A 863 2.11 12.05 21.63
CA LEU A 863 0.95 12.82 21.16
C LEU A 863 -0.36 12.05 21.37
N ALA A 864 -0.31 10.72 21.46
CA ALA A 864 -1.46 9.85 21.66
C ALA A 864 -1.69 9.48 23.14
N TYR A 865 -1.02 10.12 24.10
CA TYR A 865 -1.20 9.85 25.53
C TYR A 865 -2.19 10.77 26.24
N GLY A 866 -2.69 11.81 25.57
CA GLY A 866 -3.57 12.81 26.15
C GLY A 866 -2.82 13.87 26.98
N TYR A 867 -1.55 14.16 26.65
CA TYR A 867 -0.74 15.19 27.33
C TYR A 867 -0.80 16.58 26.69
N GLY A 868 -1.59 16.74 25.62
CA GLY A 868 -1.84 18.04 24.97
C GLY A 868 -0.55 18.78 24.55
N ASP A 869 -0.53 20.08 24.81
CA ASP A 869 0.53 20.99 24.36
C ASP A 869 1.93 20.63 24.84
N GLU A 870 2.06 20.00 26.01
CA GLU A 870 3.37 19.57 26.52
C GLU A 870 4.02 18.52 25.60
N ALA A 871 3.23 17.56 25.09
CA ALA A 871 3.72 16.56 24.15
C ALA A 871 3.99 17.18 22.77
N THR A 872 3.12 18.07 22.29
CA THR A 872 3.32 18.81 21.03
C THR A 872 4.62 19.62 21.06
N ARG A 873 4.89 20.29 22.18
CA ARG A 873 6.11 21.08 22.38
C ARG A 873 7.37 20.20 22.40
N LEU A 874 7.34 19.06 23.09
CA LEU A 874 8.46 18.12 23.06
C LEU A 874 8.69 17.58 21.64
N ALA A 875 7.62 17.18 20.95
CA ALA A 875 7.69 16.64 19.60
C ALA A 875 8.36 17.62 18.61
N SER A 876 8.05 18.92 18.70
CA SER A 876 8.66 19.95 17.84
C SER A 876 10.12 20.27 18.18
N HIS A 877 10.59 19.87 19.37
CA HIS A 877 11.98 20.07 19.82
C HIS A 877 12.83 18.78 19.77
N ALA A 878 12.26 17.64 19.38
CA ALA A 878 12.95 16.36 19.31
C ALA A 878 13.54 16.11 17.92
N PHE A 879 14.85 15.91 17.83
CA PHE A 879 15.58 15.71 16.57
C PHE A 879 16.49 14.49 16.65
N LEU A 880 16.50 13.63 15.62
CA LEU A 880 17.59 12.68 15.51
C LEU A 880 18.90 13.45 15.39
N PHE A 881 19.98 12.82 15.84
CA PHE A 881 21.31 13.42 15.84
C PHE A 881 21.69 14.03 14.48
N GLU A 882 21.38 13.33 13.39
CA GLU A 882 21.69 13.78 12.03
C GLU A 882 20.75 14.90 11.57
N GLU A 883 19.46 14.83 11.93
CA GLU A 883 18.49 15.91 11.68
C GLU A 883 18.93 17.22 12.34
N PHE A 884 19.39 17.13 13.59
CA PHE A 884 19.88 18.29 14.34
C PHE A 884 21.12 18.91 13.68
N LEU A 885 22.12 18.09 13.35
CA LEU A 885 23.36 18.59 12.72
C LEU A 885 23.06 19.31 11.41
N VAL A 886 22.25 18.73 10.52
CA VAL A 886 21.87 19.36 9.24
C VAL A 886 21.18 20.70 9.49
N ARG A 887 20.20 20.73 10.39
CA ARG A 887 19.45 21.96 10.72
C ARG A 887 20.37 23.08 11.23
N GLU A 888 21.32 22.76 12.10
CA GLU A 888 22.24 23.77 12.65
C GLU A 888 23.28 24.21 11.62
N HIS A 889 23.72 23.31 10.74
CA HIS A 889 24.63 23.63 9.63
C HIS A 889 23.97 24.57 8.61
N GLU A 890 22.76 24.24 8.15
CA GLU A 890 21.99 25.06 7.21
C GLU A 890 21.68 26.46 7.78
N ALA A 891 21.52 26.55 9.10
CA ALA A 891 21.33 27.83 9.77
C ALA A 891 22.63 28.60 10.06
N GLY A 892 23.79 28.13 9.60
CA GLY A 892 25.09 28.75 9.84
C GLY A 892 25.54 28.74 11.30
N ARG A 893 24.93 27.89 12.13
CA ARG A 893 25.21 27.77 13.58
C ARG A 893 26.16 26.62 13.92
N LEU A 894 26.58 25.83 12.95
CA LEU A 894 27.50 24.71 13.17
C LEU A 894 28.51 24.61 12.03
N SER A 895 29.77 24.44 12.42
CA SER A 895 30.86 24.04 11.53
C SER A 895 31.65 22.92 12.21
N LEU A 896 31.91 21.83 11.49
CA LEU A 896 32.67 20.69 11.98
C LEU A 896 33.95 20.55 11.14
N PRO A 897 35.14 20.51 11.78
CA PRO A 897 36.39 20.25 11.07
C PRO A 897 36.53 18.75 10.79
N LEU A 898 35.82 18.26 9.77
CA LEU A 898 35.86 16.84 9.40
C LEU A 898 37.03 16.57 8.44
N HIS A 899 37.84 15.57 8.78
CA HIS A 899 38.96 15.08 7.98
C HIS A 899 38.59 13.78 7.26
N ALA A 900 39.33 13.45 6.19
CA ALA A 900 39.21 12.15 5.53
C ALA A 900 39.54 11.03 6.54
N ILE A 901 38.85 9.89 6.39
CA ILE A 901 39.05 8.71 7.23
C ILE A 901 39.61 7.55 6.40
N ASP A 902 40.19 6.54 7.07
CA ASP A 902 40.67 5.29 6.45
C ASP A 902 39.50 4.38 6.01
N ALA A 903 38.64 4.91 5.15
CA ALA A 903 37.54 4.25 4.46
C ALA A 903 37.06 5.19 3.33
N ASN A 904 36.87 4.65 2.12
CA ASN A 904 36.44 5.44 0.96
C ASN A 904 34.92 5.37 0.70
N GLU A 905 34.20 4.44 1.35
CA GLU A 905 32.76 4.22 1.15
C GLU A 905 32.02 3.84 2.43
N ALA A 906 30.82 4.40 2.61
CA ALA A 906 29.81 3.93 3.55
C ALA A 906 28.64 3.28 2.81
N LEU A 907 28.40 2.01 3.12
CA LEU A 907 27.15 1.32 2.79
C LEU A 907 26.14 1.58 3.90
N VAL A 908 25.09 2.35 3.63
CA VAL A 908 24.20 2.90 4.66
C VAL A 908 22.83 2.22 4.66
N HIS A 909 22.45 1.62 5.79
CA HIS A 909 21.10 1.11 6.00
C HIS A 909 20.27 2.08 6.86
N GLY A 910 19.24 2.67 6.26
CA GLY A 910 18.27 3.50 7.00
C GLY A 910 17.35 2.68 7.89
N HIS A 911 17.23 3.07 9.15
CA HIS A 911 16.32 2.47 10.11
C HIS A 911 14.85 2.60 9.64
N CYS A 912 14.01 1.61 9.92
CA CYS A 912 12.61 1.64 9.44
C CYS A 912 11.81 2.85 9.97
N HIS A 913 12.09 3.31 11.20
CA HIS A 913 11.49 4.54 11.72
C HIS A 913 12.10 5.80 11.09
N GLN A 914 13.40 5.84 10.77
CA GLN A 914 13.97 6.97 10.01
C GLN A 914 13.25 7.11 8.65
N LYS A 915 13.03 6.00 7.95
CA LYS A 915 12.30 5.98 6.67
C LYS A 915 10.84 6.43 6.83
N ALA A 916 10.12 5.89 7.81
CA ALA A 916 8.71 6.23 8.05
C ALA A 916 8.50 7.71 8.41
N PHE A 917 9.46 8.36 9.06
CA PHE A 917 9.38 9.77 9.45
C PHE A 917 10.12 10.72 8.48
N GLY A 918 10.65 10.22 7.36
CA GLY A 918 11.39 11.05 6.40
C GLY A 918 12.76 11.53 6.90
N ALA A 919 13.31 10.90 7.94
CA ALA A 919 14.53 11.28 8.62
C ALA A 919 15.76 10.44 8.22
N PHE A 920 15.72 9.75 7.07
CA PHE A 920 16.87 9.01 6.56
C PHE A 920 17.83 9.86 5.71
N THR A 921 17.31 10.84 4.96
CA THR A 921 18.15 11.74 4.15
C THR A 921 19.22 12.48 4.98
N PRO A 922 18.92 13.01 6.18
CA PRO A 922 19.93 13.65 7.02
C PRO A 922 21.15 12.77 7.31
N VAL A 923 20.96 11.46 7.49
CA VAL A 923 22.07 10.50 7.69
C VAL A 923 23.03 10.52 6.51
N GLN A 924 22.50 10.53 5.28
CA GLN A 924 23.32 10.59 4.07
C GLN A 924 24.00 11.94 3.94
N THR A 925 23.30 13.04 4.27
CA THR A 925 23.85 14.40 4.20
C THR A 925 25.06 14.57 5.11
N VAL A 926 24.96 14.19 6.39
CA VAL A 926 26.07 14.38 7.33
C VAL A 926 27.28 13.50 6.99
N LEU A 927 27.07 12.30 6.44
CA LEU A 927 28.16 11.43 5.99
C LEU A 927 28.90 12.03 4.78
N ARG A 928 28.19 12.74 3.89
CA ARG A 928 28.80 13.42 2.72
C ARG A 928 29.61 14.66 3.11
N TRP A 929 29.55 15.12 4.35
CA TRP A 929 30.44 16.17 4.83
C TRP A 929 31.88 15.69 5.06
N ILE A 930 32.08 14.37 5.18
CA ILE A 930 33.41 13.79 5.29
C ILE A 930 34.09 13.87 3.91
N PRO A 931 35.29 14.47 3.81
CA PRO A 931 36.03 14.54 2.55
C PRO A 931 36.26 13.17 1.93
N GLU A 932 36.16 13.08 0.60
CA GLU A 932 36.45 11.87 -0.20
C GLU A 932 35.58 10.63 0.15
N PHE A 933 34.47 10.82 0.88
CA PHE A 933 33.66 9.73 1.39
C PHE A 933 32.41 9.46 0.54
N LYS A 934 32.39 8.32 -0.17
CA LYS A 934 31.24 7.89 -0.97
C LYS A 934 30.13 7.34 -0.07
N VAL A 935 28.89 7.79 -0.28
CA VAL A 935 27.72 7.33 0.50
C VAL A 935 26.75 6.55 -0.38
N SER A 936 26.62 5.25 -0.10
CA SER A 936 25.81 4.30 -0.88
C SER A 936 24.66 3.75 -0.02
N PRO A 937 23.42 4.26 -0.17
CA PRO A 937 22.27 3.76 0.60
C PRO A 937 21.82 2.36 0.13
N VAL A 938 21.45 1.50 1.07
CA VAL A 938 20.84 0.19 0.80
C VAL A 938 19.32 0.33 0.67
N GLU A 939 18.81 0.12 -0.54
CA GLU A 939 17.36 0.01 -0.80
C GLU A 939 16.79 -1.23 -0.10
N SER A 940 16.23 -1.03 1.09
CA SER A 940 15.75 -2.10 1.97
C SER A 940 14.55 -1.62 2.76
N SER A 941 13.58 -2.50 3.04
CA SER A 941 12.39 -2.13 3.82
C SER A 941 12.66 -2.09 5.32
N CYS A 942 13.17 -3.19 5.87
CA CYS A 942 13.45 -3.40 7.29
C CYS A 942 14.65 -4.32 7.45
N CYS A 943 15.36 -4.23 8.57
CA CYS A 943 16.36 -5.23 8.94
C CYS A 943 15.75 -6.57 9.34
N GLY A 944 14.46 -6.62 9.71
CA GLY A 944 13.79 -7.83 10.19
C GLY A 944 13.96 -8.10 11.69
N MET A 945 14.81 -7.38 12.42
CA MET A 945 15.00 -7.57 13.86
C MET A 945 13.95 -6.86 14.72
N ALA A 946 13.69 -5.57 14.44
CA ALA A 946 12.66 -4.74 15.09
C ALA A 946 12.49 -4.93 16.62
N GLY A 947 13.50 -4.52 17.39
CA GLY A 947 13.49 -4.68 18.84
C GLY A 947 13.68 -6.14 19.25
N SER A 948 12.79 -6.67 20.10
CA SER A 948 12.83 -8.05 20.56
C SER A 948 12.29 -9.06 19.53
N PHE A 949 11.58 -8.62 18.49
CA PHE A 949 10.91 -9.52 17.54
C PHE A 949 11.87 -10.57 16.95
N GLY A 950 13.02 -10.16 16.43
CA GLY A 950 14.01 -11.09 15.87
C GLY A 950 14.75 -11.96 16.90
N TYR A 951 14.56 -11.71 18.20
CA TYR A 951 15.05 -12.55 19.29
C TYR A 951 14.06 -13.63 19.69
N GLU A 952 12.78 -13.53 19.34
CA GLU A 952 11.76 -14.52 19.67
C GLU A 952 11.96 -15.78 18.82
N ALA A 953 11.91 -16.95 19.46
CA ALA A 953 12.21 -18.22 18.81
C ALA A 953 11.26 -18.50 17.63
N GLU A 954 9.98 -18.18 17.81
CA GLU A 954 8.93 -18.30 16.82
C GLU A 954 9.06 -17.33 15.64
N HIS A 955 9.77 -16.20 15.81
CA HIS A 955 9.90 -15.16 14.78
C HIS A 955 11.25 -15.17 14.06
N TYR A 956 12.22 -15.95 14.51
CA TYR A 956 13.57 -15.98 13.95
C TYR A 956 13.59 -16.21 12.44
N ALA A 957 12.82 -17.18 11.93
CA ALA A 957 12.75 -17.48 10.49
C ALA A 957 12.19 -16.29 9.68
N ALA A 958 11.12 -15.66 10.19
CA ALA A 958 10.55 -14.46 9.58
C ALA A 958 11.55 -13.29 9.58
N SER A 959 12.24 -13.11 10.70
CA SER A 959 13.26 -12.07 10.90
C SER A 959 14.39 -12.20 9.89
N GLN A 960 14.95 -13.41 9.72
CA GLN A 960 15.99 -13.68 8.72
C GLN A 960 15.46 -13.49 7.30
N ALA A 961 14.27 -14.03 6.97
CA ALA A 961 13.69 -13.86 5.64
C ALA A 961 13.49 -12.39 5.26
N MET A 962 13.08 -11.53 6.20
CA MET A 962 12.95 -10.08 5.96
C MET A 962 14.30 -9.43 5.66
N ALA A 963 15.33 -9.81 6.40
CA ALA A 963 16.68 -9.28 6.24
C ALA A 963 17.32 -9.71 4.90
N GLU A 964 17.04 -10.94 4.47
CA GLU A 964 17.52 -11.54 3.22
C GLU A 964 16.84 -10.96 1.96
N LEU A 965 15.76 -10.19 2.09
CA LEU A 965 15.14 -9.54 0.93
C LEU A 965 16.10 -8.58 0.21
N SER A 966 16.94 -7.85 0.96
CA SER A 966 17.82 -6.82 0.37
C SER A 966 19.02 -6.46 1.26
N LEU A 967 18.84 -6.40 2.60
CA LEU A 967 19.88 -5.88 3.50
C LEU A 967 21.10 -6.81 3.61
N LEU A 968 20.89 -8.07 4.02
CA LEU A 968 22.00 -9.00 4.21
C LEU A 968 22.75 -9.30 2.89
N PRO A 969 22.07 -9.49 1.74
CA PRO A 969 22.75 -9.61 0.46
C PRO A 969 23.63 -8.39 0.13
N ALA A 970 23.12 -7.17 0.32
CA ALA A 970 23.88 -5.95 0.05
C ALA A 970 25.11 -5.82 0.96
N VAL A 971 24.97 -6.16 2.24
CA VAL A 971 26.11 -6.12 3.19
C VAL A 971 27.16 -7.17 2.84
N ARG A 972 26.77 -8.37 2.43
CA ARG A 972 27.71 -9.42 1.98
C ARG A 972 28.42 -9.05 0.69
N ALA A 973 27.76 -8.33 -0.21
CA ALA A 973 28.29 -7.90 -1.50
C ALA A 973 29.03 -6.53 -1.46
N ARG A 974 29.27 -5.97 -0.27
CA ARG A 974 29.93 -4.66 -0.12
C ARG A 974 31.37 -4.67 -0.64
N ALA A 975 31.85 -3.51 -1.08
CA ALA A 975 33.24 -3.34 -1.51
C ALA A 975 34.24 -3.58 -0.34
N GLU A 976 35.44 -4.02 -0.68
CA GLU A 976 36.53 -4.15 0.29
C GLU A 976 36.89 -2.78 0.87
N GLY A 977 37.08 -2.70 2.19
CA GLY A 977 37.31 -1.44 2.91
C GLY A 977 36.06 -0.58 3.15
N ALA A 978 34.90 -0.90 2.55
CA ALA A 978 33.67 -0.17 2.81
C ALA A 978 33.13 -0.43 4.23
N ILE A 979 32.78 0.63 4.94
CA ILE A 979 32.14 0.51 6.26
C ILE A 979 30.62 0.39 6.11
N VAL A 980 30.00 -0.36 7.01
CA VAL A 980 28.54 -0.48 7.08
C VAL A 980 28.02 0.49 8.14
N VAL A 981 27.05 1.33 7.79
CA VAL A 981 26.45 2.33 8.70
C VAL A 981 24.99 1.99 8.96
N ALA A 982 24.59 1.95 10.23
CA ALA A 982 23.21 1.78 10.67
C ALA A 982 23.01 2.36 12.07
N ASP A 983 22.01 3.23 12.25
CA ASP A 983 21.81 3.97 13.51
C ASP A 983 20.94 3.21 14.53
N GLY A 984 20.12 2.26 14.09
CA GLY A 984 19.33 1.42 15.01
C GLY A 984 20.13 0.27 15.62
N THR A 985 20.04 0.12 16.94
CA THR A 985 20.67 -0.96 17.72
C THR A 985 20.30 -2.34 17.20
N SER A 986 19.00 -2.56 16.94
CA SER A 986 18.49 -3.82 16.40
C SER A 986 19.00 -4.11 14.99
N CYS A 987 19.20 -3.08 14.16
CA CYS A 987 19.75 -3.24 12.82
C CYS A 987 21.21 -3.70 12.87
N ARG A 988 22.02 -3.10 13.75
CA ARG A 988 23.43 -3.50 13.93
C ARG A 988 23.55 -4.96 14.40
N HIS A 989 22.74 -5.37 15.38
CA HIS A 989 22.70 -6.77 15.82
C HIS A 989 22.30 -7.73 14.69
N GLN A 990 21.32 -7.35 13.86
CA GLN A 990 20.93 -8.19 12.72
C GLN A 990 22.06 -8.35 11.69
N ILE A 991 22.76 -7.26 11.38
CA ILE A 991 23.87 -7.27 10.42
C ILE A 991 25.02 -8.12 10.96
N GLN A 992 25.30 -8.00 12.26
CA GLN A 992 26.31 -8.83 12.93
C GLN A 992 25.93 -10.31 12.89
N ASP A 993 24.73 -10.69 13.33
CA ASP A 993 24.32 -12.09 13.38
C ASP A 993 24.15 -12.70 11.98
N GLY A 994 23.54 -11.96 11.05
CA GLY A 994 23.12 -12.47 9.74
C GLY A 994 24.17 -12.36 8.64
N ALA A 995 25.07 -11.38 8.70
CA ALA A 995 26.13 -11.19 7.71
C ALA A 995 27.55 -11.23 8.29
N GLN A 996 27.70 -11.47 9.59
CA GLN A 996 29.00 -11.49 10.28
C GLN A 996 29.83 -10.23 10.02
N ALA A 997 29.13 -9.09 9.91
CA ALA A 997 29.72 -7.79 9.63
C ALA A 997 29.43 -6.82 10.78
N GLN A 998 30.39 -5.94 11.10
CA GLN A 998 30.18 -4.89 12.08
C GLN A 998 29.62 -3.64 11.40
N ALA A 999 28.47 -3.17 11.87
CA ALA A 999 27.88 -1.91 11.46
C ALA A 999 28.12 -0.82 12.53
N MET A 1000 28.40 0.40 12.10
CA MET A 1000 28.67 1.55 12.95
C MET A 1000 27.49 2.52 12.99
N HIS A 1001 27.29 3.18 14.12
CA HIS A 1001 26.41 4.36 14.22
C HIS A 1001 27.10 5.56 13.55
N VAL A 1002 26.35 6.44 12.89
CA VAL A 1002 26.89 7.62 12.18
C VAL A 1002 27.71 8.55 13.09
N ALA A 1003 27.26 8.80 14.33
CA ALA A 1003 28.05 9.50 15.35
C ALA A 1003 29.49 8.99 15.51
N LYS A 1004 29.72 7.67 15.47
CA LYS A 1004 31.08 7.09 15.55
C LYS A 1004 31.90 7.37 14.30
N VAL A 1005 31.26 7.44 13.12
CA VAL A 1005 31.93 7.77 11.86
C VAL A 1005 32.38 9.23 11.89
N LEU A 1006 31.49 10.16 12.26
CA LEU A 1006 31.83 11.58 12.41
C LEU A 1006 32.91 11.81 13.47
N ALA A 1007 32.83 11.13 14.63
CA ALA A 1007 33.84 11.25 15.68
C ALA A 1007 35.21 10.64 15.30
N ARG A 1008 35.30 9.79 14.27
CA ARG A 1008 36.58 9.38 13.67
C ARG A 1008 37.13 10.47 12.76
N ALA A 1009 36.27 11.06 11.94
CA ALA A 1009 36.63 12.19 11.06
C ALA A 1009 37.08 13.45 11.83
N LEU A 1010 36.70 13.62 13.10
CA LEU A 1010 37.20 14.72 13.96
C LEU A 1010 38.61 14.51 14.53
N ARG A 1011 39.12 13.27 14.54
CA ARG A 1011 40.36 12.90 15.25
C ARG A 1011 41.56 12.66 14.34
N SER A 1012 41.39 12.83 13.03
CA SER A 1012 42.39 12.44 12.03
C SER A 1012 43.31 13.59 11.67
#